data_AF-A0A5A7UAL4-F1
#
_entry.id   AF-A0A5A7UAL4-F1
#
_cell.length_a   1.000
_cell.length_b   1.000
_cell.length_c   1.000
_cell.angle_alpha   90.00
_cell.angle_beta   90.00
_cell.angle_gamma   90.00
#
_symmetry.space_group_name_H-M   'P 1'
#
loop_
_entity.id
_entity.type
_entity.pdbx_description
1 polymer ?
#
loop_
_entity_poly.entity_id
_entity_poly.type
_entity_poly.pdbx_seq_one_letter_code
_entity_poly.pdbx_strand_id
1 'polypeptide(L)'
;MASSAIRCPPFDFSAEYYEAAGAGRCVRQSSFFNDKAVLDQGIGYSVILGFGAFFAFFTSFLVWLENRYIGSRQTSEWFNTAGRSVKTGLIASVIVSQWTWAATILQSSNVAWEYGVSGPFWYASGATIQVLLFGIMAIEIKRKAPNAHTVCEIVRARWGTPAHIVFLIFCFMTNIIVTAMLLLGGSAVVNALTGVNIFAASFLIPLGVIVYTLAGGLKATFLASYIHSVIVHVILVIFVFLVYVSSSQLGSPSVVFDRLMEVASKSRICQEPISHDGQSCGPVSGNFKGSYATMLSSGGLIFGIINIVGNFGTVFVDNGYWMSAIAARPSSTHKGYLVGGLVWFAVPFSLATSLGLGALALDLPITTEEASRGLVPPATAIALMGKGGSILLLVMLFMAVTSAGSSELISVSSLCTYDIYRTYVNPNASGKSILKVSRAVILVFGCFMGLLAIVLNKAGVSLGWMYLAMGVFIGSAVIPIAFMLLWKKANSKGAILGTTVGCVLGVVTWVSVAKIKYGEVNLDTTGKNAPMLAGNLVSILSGGVIHAISSLLAPQNYDWETTRAISTVEKDKGDIPTEEYTEAKLIKAKAWIMRWGIGFTIVIVVLWPVLSLPIGEFNKKYFTLWAIISIAWGTIGSVVIIFLPLIESWETLRDVMLGMFTNDRLIEKVNEMNLKLHALVMALPEAERIYLLEKEKARKKDLLEIHDHSP
;
A
#
# COMPACT_ATOMS: atom_id res chain seq x y z
N MET A 1 37.93 -15.89 44.44
CA MET A 1 37.35 -15.11 43.34
C MET A 1 37.82 -15.75 42.03
N ALA A 2 37.05 -16.68 41.48
CA ALA A 2 37.36 -17.30 40.20
C ALA A 2 36.81 -16.38 39.11
N SER A 3 37.67 -15.93 38.18
CA SER A 3 37.24 -15.19 37.00
C SER A 3 36.32 -16.10 36.18
N SER A 4 35.04 -15.74 36.06
CA SER A 4 34.13 -16.38 35.12
C SER A 4 34.68 -16.20 33.71
N ALA A 5 35.30 -17.24 33.16
CA ALA A 5 35.72 -17.26 31.76
C ALA A 5 34.50 -16.98 30.89
N ILE A 6 34.57 -15.93 30.07
CA ILE A 6 33.52 -15.56 29.12
C ILE A 6 33.42 -16.71 28.11
N ARG A 7 32.31 -17.45 28.09
CA ARG A 7 32.04 -18.48 27.08
C ARG A 7 31.91 -17.80 25.72
N CYS A 8 32.79 -18.14 24.78
CA CYS A 8 32.78 -17.65 23.41
C CYS A 8 32.45 -18.80 22.46
N PRO A 9 31.37 -18.72 21.67
CA PRO A 9 30.34 -17.66 21.65
C PRO A 9 29.40 -17.68 22.88
N PRO A 10 28.66 -16.59 23.17
CA PRO A 10 27.67 -16.56 24.25
C PRO A 10 26.50 -17.54 24.03
N PHE A 11 26.13 -17.76 22.76
CA PHE A 11 25.11 -18.72 22.35
C PHE A 11 25.64 -19.60 21.22
N ASP A 12 25.48 -20.92 21.36
CA ASP A 12 25.97 -21.90 20.39
C ASP A 12 25.30 -21.72 19.01
N PHE A 13 24.03 -21.28 18.96
CA PHE A 13 23.28 -21.06 17.72
C PHE A 13 23.67 -19.79 16.95
N SER A 14 24.45 -18.89 17.57
CA SER A 14 24.89 -17.62 16.98
C SER A 14 26.40 -17.60 16.70
N ALA A 15 27.06 -18.75 16.87
CA ALA A 15 28.52 -18.89 16.85
C ALA A 15 29.19 -18.28 15.62
N GLU A 16 28.55 -18.37 14.46
CA GLU A 16 29.05 -17.88 13.18
C GLU A 16 29.25 -16.36 13.12
N TYR A 17 28.60 -15.61 14.02
CA TYR A 17 28.71 -14.14 14.10
C TYR A 17 29.77 -13.66 15.10
N TYR A 18 30.54 -14.58 15.69
CA TYR A 18 31.60 -14.25 16.64
C TYR A 18 32.95 -14.79 16.18
N GLU A 19 33.98 -13.97 16.35
CA GLU A 19 35.37 -14.33 16.13
C GLU A 19 36.10 -14.42 17.47
N ALA A 20 36.95 -15.44 17.62
CA ALA A 20 37.82 -15.58 18.78
C ALA A 20 39.04 -14.66 18.61
N ALA A 21 39.05 -13.50 19.27
CA ALA A 21 40.25 -12.70 19.39
C ALA A 21 41.19 -13.32 20.44
N GLY A 22 42.49 -13.36 20.12
CA GLY A 22 43.52 -13.93 21.01
C GLY A 22 43.43 -13.41 22.44
N ALA A 23 43.75 -14.28 23.42
CA ALA A 23 43.59 -14.08 24.87
C ALA A 23 42.15 -14.18 25.42
N GLY A 24 41.30 -15.04 24.84
CA GLY A 24 39.98 -15.37 25.41
C GLY A 24 38.94 -14.27 25.28
N ARG A 25 39.10 -13.35 24.32
CA ARG A 25 38.14 -12.27 24.02
C ARG A 25 37.26 -12.68 22.84
N CYS A 26 35.95 -12.60 23.02
CA CYS A 26 34.96 -12.89 21.98
C CYS A 26 34.54 -11.59 21.29
N VAL A 27 34.70 -11.48 19.98
CA VAL A 27 34.32 -10.28 19.23
C VAL A 27 33.15 -10.61 18.34
N ARG A 28 32.02 -9.92 18.52
CA ARG A 28 30.89 -10.05 17.60
C ARG A 28 31.16 -9.24 16.33
N GLN A 29 30.67 -9.70 15.18
CA GLN A 29 30.68 -8.90 13.96
C GLN A 29 30.01 -7.54 14.19
N SER A 30 30.57 -6.47 13.63
CA SER A 30 30.09 -5.08 13.82
C SER A 30 28.81 -4.80 13.02
N SER A 31 28.63 -5.46 11.89
CA SER A 31 27.45 -5.37 11.02
C SER A 31 27.13 -6.75 10.44
N PHE A 32 25.86 -6.98 10.10
CA PHE A 32 25.46 -8.22 9.42
C PHE A 32 25.85 -8.19 7.94
N PHE A 33 25.63 -7.07 7.26
CA PHE A 33 25.89 -6.97 5.82
C PHE A 33 27.36 -6.68 5.50
N ASN A 34 28.09 -5.97 6.37
CA ASN A 34 29.51 -5.59 6.18
C ASN A 34 29.83 -5.08 4.75
N ASP A 35 28.88 -4.34 4.14
CA ASP A 35 28.90 -3.88 2.74
C ASP A 35 29.09 -4.98 1.67
N LYS A 36 28.87 -6.25 2.02
CA LYS A 36 28.95 -7.40 1.11
C LYS A 36 27.56 -7.82 0.66
N ALA A 37 27.29 -7.64 -0.62
CA ALA A 37 26.08 -8.13 -1.25
C ALA A 37 26.10 -9.68 -1.37
N VAL A 38 24.98 -10.32 -1.06
CA VAL A 38 24.81 -11.78 -1.16
C VAL A 38 24.53 -12.22 -2.61
N LEU A 39 23.91 -11.34 -3.38
CA LEU A 39 23.57 -11.52 -4.79
C LEU A 39 24.46 -10.65 -5.68
N ASP A 40 24.64 -11.08 -6.92
CA ASP A 40 25.34 -10.30 -7.93
C ASP A 40 24.48 -9.12 -8.43
N GLN A 41 25.13 -8.04 -8.86
CA GLN A 41 24.46 -6.85 -9.39
C GLN A 41 23.57 -7.18 -10.60
N GLY A 42 23.95 -8.16 -11.43
CA GLY A 42 23.16 -8.63 -12.56
C GLY A 42 21.79 -9.16 -12.16
N ILE A 43 21.68 -9.82 -11.00
CA ILE A 43 20.39 -10.26 -10.45
C ILE A 43 19.56 -9.04 -10.03
N GLY A 44 20.18 -8.04 -9.39
CA GLY A 44 19.51 -6.79 -9.02
C GLY A 44 18.91 -6.05 -10.22
N TYR A 45 19.71 -5.82 -11.26
CA TYR A 45 19.22 -5.18 -12.49
C TYR A 45 18.17 -6.04 -13.21
N SER A 46 18.33 -7.36 -13.20
CA SER A 46 17.34 -8.28 -13.80
C SER A 46 16.00 -8.23 -13.08
N VAL A 47 15.99 -8.14 -11.75
CA VAL A 47 14.73 -7.99 -11.00
C VAL A 47 14.09 -6.64 -11.31
N ILE A 48 14.85 -5.55 -11.24
CA ILE A 48 14.31 -4.20 -11.44
C ILE A 48 13.77 -4.00 -12.87
N LEU A 49 14.57 -4.32 -13.88
CA LEU A 49 14.23 -4.07 -15.28
C LEU A 49 13.40 -5.21 -15.87
N GLY A 50 13.72 -6.46 -15.53
CA GLY A 50 13.05 -7.64 -16.08
C GLY A 50 11.61 -7.77 -15.62
N PHE A 51 11.31 -7.58 -14.33
CA PHE A 51 9.91 -7.58 -13.87
C PHE A 51 9.14 -6.37 -14.39
N GLY A 52 9.77 -5.19 -14.46
CA GLY A 52 9.16 -4.01 -15.07
C GLY A 52 8.73 -4.26 -16.52
N ALA A 53 9.62 -4.86 -17.32
CA ALA A 53 9.33 -5.25 -18.70
C ALA A 53 8.26 -6.36 -18.78
N PHE A 54 8.33 -7.37 -17.91
CA PHE A 54 7.33 -8.43 -17.84
C PHE A 54 5.94 -7.87 -17.59
N PHE A 55 5.77 -6.99 -16.58
CA PHE A 55 4.48 -6.40 -16.29
C PHE A 55 4.01 -5.48 -17.40
N ALA A 56 4.89 -4.68 -18.01
CA ALA A 56 4.54 -3.87 -19.17
C ALA A 56 3.98 -4.71 -20.32
N PHE A 57 4.64 -5.80 -20.67
CA PHE A 57 4.17 -6.72 -21.70
C PHE A 57 2.85 -7.39 -21.29
N PHE A 58 2.81 -7.95 -20.07
CA PHE A 58 1.69 -8.74 -19.57
C PHE A 58 0.41 -7.91 -19.42
N THR A 59 0.49 -6.71 -18.83
CA THR A 59 -0.68 -5.83 -18.69
C THR A 59 -1.17 -5.33 -20.04
N SER A 60 -0.25 -5.00 -20.95
CA SER A 60 -0.60 -4.59 -22.32
C SER A 60 -1.29 -5.72 -23.08
N PHE A 61 -0.80 -6.96 -22.92
CA PHE A 61 -1.39 -8.14 -23.51
C PHE A 61 -2.80 -8.42 -22.97
N LEU A 62 -3.02 -8.27 -21.66
CA LEU A 62 -4.35 -8.45 -21.06
C LEU A 62 -5.34 -7.37 -21.49
N VAL A 63 -4.90 -6.11 -21.55
CA VAL A 63 -5.72 -5.02 -22.08
C VAL A 63 -6.07 -5.27 -23.55
N TRP A 64 -5.12 -5.80 -24.33
CA TRP A 64 -5.37 -6.17 -25.72
C TRP A 64 -6.41 -7.30 -25.83
N LEU A 65 -6.29 -8.37 -25.04
CA LEU A 65 -7.27 -9.46 -25.00
C LEU A 65 -8.67 -8.94 -24.64
N GLU A 66 -8.77 -8.07 -23.63
CA GLU A 66 -10.05 -7.51 -23.23
C GLU A 66 -10.66 -6.65 -24.34
N ASN A 67 -9.89 -5.76 -24.96
CA ASN A 67 -10.36 -4.94 -26.07
C ASN A 67 -10.83 -5.82 -27.24
N ARG A 68 -10.10 -6.90 -27.54
CA ARG A 68 -10.37 -7.81 -28.66
C ARG A 68 -11.63 -8.65 -28.47
N TYR A 69 -11.84 -9.21 -27.28
CA TYR A 69 -12.89 -10.22 -27.02
C TYR A 69 -14.07 -9.70 -26.20
N ILE A 70 -13.84 -8.76 -25.28
CA ILE A 70 -14.88 -8.17 -24.42
C ILE A 70 -15.38 -6.85 -25.01
N GLY A 71 -14.61 -6.20 -25.88
CA GLY A 71 -15.01 -4.97 -26.60
C GLY A 71 -15.04 -3.72 -25.73
N SER A 72 -14.27 -3.70 -24.64
CA SER A 72 -14.09 -2.48 -23.85
C SER A 72 -13.43 -1.39 -24.71
N ARG A 73 -13.92 -0.15 -24.64
CA ARG A 73 -13.29 1.00 -25.31
C ARG A 73 -12.45 1.76 -24.29
N GLN A 74 -11.20 2.03 -24.65
CA GLN A 74 -10.26 2.80 -23.83
C GLN A 74 -10.62 4.30 -23.85
N THR A 75 -11.60 4.68 -23.02
CA THR A 75 -12.00 6.08 -22.78
C THR A 75 -11.18 6.68 -21.64
N SER A 76 -11.22 8.01 -21.49
CA SER A 76 -10.56 8.68 -20.35
C SER A 76 -11.21 8.32 -19.01
N GLU A 77 -12.54 8.13 -19.02
CA GLU A 77 -13.31 7.61 -17.89
C GLU A 77 -12.87 6.20 -17.52
N TRP A 78 -12.76 5.30 -18.49
CA TRP A 78 -12.33 3.93 -18.25
C TRP A 78 -10.91 3.86 -17.71
N PHE A 79 -10.00 4.69 -18.25
CA PHE A 79 -8.61 4.77 -17.81
C PHE A 79 -8.47 5.18 -16.34
N ASN A 80 -9.31 6.09 -15.85
CA ASN A 80 -9.22 6.64 -14.49
C ASN A 80 -10.18 6.01 -13.47
N THR A 81 -11.21 5.26 -13.90
CA THR A 81 -12.24 4.71 -12.98
C THR A 81 -12.44 3.20 -13.11
N ALA A 82 -11.72 2.55 -14.03
CA ALA A 82 -11.88 1.13 -14.36
C ALA A 82 -13.35 0.74 -14.66
N GLY A 83 -14.15 1.69 -15.16
CA GLY A 83 -15.58 1.51 -15.45
C GLY A 83 -16.45 1.27 -14.23
N ARG A 84 -15.95 1.54 -13.01
CA ARG A 84 -16.68 1.38 -11.74
C ARG A 84 -17.23 -0.05 -11.50
N SER A 85 -16.61 -1.05 -12.12
CA SER A 85 -17.18 -2.38 -12.35
C SER A 85 -16.46 -3.51 -11.59
N VAL A 86 -15.57 -3.18 -10.66
CA VAL A 86 -14.72 -4.16 -9.97
C VAL A 86 -15.52 -4.91 -8.88
N LYS A 87 -15.40 -6.25 -8.86
CA LYS A 87 -16.07 -7.14 -7.90
C LYS A 87 -15.29 -7.27 -6.58
N THR A 88 -15.90 -7.89 -5.57
CA THR A 88 -15.45 -7.91 -4.16
C THR A 88 -14.05 -8.46 -3.98
N GLY A 89 -13.76 -9.62 -4.57
CA GLY A 89 -12.48 -10.31 -4.45
C GLY A 89 -11.35 -9.49 -5.06
N LEU A 90 -11.54 -8.99 -6.29
CA LEU A 90 -10.54 -8.17 -6.95
C LEU A 90 -10.34 -6.84 -6.20
N ILE A 91 -11.39 -6.20 -5.68
CA ILE A 91 -11.25 -5.04 -4.78
C ILE A 91 -10.44 -5.39 -3.54
N ALA A 92 -10.75 -6.50 -2.85
CA ALA A 92 -10.02 -6.90 -1.65
C ALA A 92 -8.54 -7.14 -1.95
N SER A 93 -8.22 -7.77 -3.07
CA SER A 93 -6.84 -7.97 -3.53
C SER A 93 -6.14 -6.66 -3.85
N VAL A 94 -6.78 -5.75 -4.59
CA VAL A 94 -6.22 -4.43 -4.91
C VAL A 94 -5.95 -3.64 -3.63
N ILE A 95 -6.88 -3.66 -2.68
CA ILE A 95 -6.73 -3.01 -1.37
C ILE A 95 -5.51 -3.57 -0.63
N VAL A 96 -5.39 -4.89 -0.53
CA VAL A 96 -4.24 -5.54 0.13
C VAL A 96 -2.94 -5.17 -0.59
N SER A 97 -2.93 -5.16 -1.92
CA SER A 97 -1.77 -4.79 -2.73
C SER A 97 -1.33 -3.35 -2.48
N GLN A 98 -2.26 -2.40 -2.58
CA GLN A 98 -2.01 -0.97 -2.44
C GLN A 98 -1.56 -0.57 -1.05
N TRP A 99 -1.85 -1.36 -0.02
CA TRP A 99 -1.33 -1.16 1.35
C TRP A 99 -0.13 -2.02 1.69
N THR A 100 0.23 -2.99 0.86
CA THR A 100 1.45 -3.75 1.07
C THR A 100 2.61 -2.96 0.50
N TRP A 101 3.05 -1.96 1.25
CA TRP A 101 4.20 -1.13 0.92
C TRP A 101 5.50 -1.84 1.25
N ALA A 102 6.61 -1.28 0.76
CA ALA A 102 7.93 -1.61 1.29
C ALA A 102 7.97 -1.48 2.82
N ALA A 103 7.43 -0.39 3.38
CA ALA A 103 7.33 -0.21 4.84
C ALA A 103 6.55 -1.33 5.53
N THR A 104 5.48 -1.85 4.93
CA THR A 104 4.67 -2.93 5.51
C THR A 104 5.46 -4.21 5.75
N ILE A 105 6.46 -4.50 4.90
CA ILE A 105 7.33 -5.67 5.03
C ILE A 105 8.53 -5.33 5.94
N LEU A 106 9.17 -4.19 5.67
CA LEU A 106 10.46 -3.82 6.26
C LEU A 106 10.31 -3.19 7.65
N GLN A 107 9.45 -2.18 7.79
CA GLN A 107 9.28 -1.44 9.04
C GLN A 107 8.56 -2.27 10.11
N SER A 108 7.59 -3.10 9.72
CA SER A 108 6.89 -4.00 10.65
C SER A 108 7.87 -4.99 11.30
N SER A 109 8.80 -5.53 10.53
CA SER A 109 9.86 -6.42 11.02
C SER A 109 10.90 -5.66 11.83
N ASN A 110 11.21 -4.40 11.47
CA ASN A 110 12.09 -3.55 12.27
C ASN A 110 11.52 -3.32 13.68
N VAL A 111 10.23 -2.97 13.81
CA VAL A 111 9.63 -2.78 15.14
C VAL A 111 9.47 -4.08 15.91
N ALA A 112 9.47 -5.23 15.24
CA ALA A 112 9.56 -6.54 15.91
C ALA A 112 10.94 -6.79 16.49
N TRP A 113 11.98 -6.38 15.78
CA TRP A 113 13.36 -6.42 16.28
C TRP A 113 13.57 -5.44 17.44
N GLU A 114 12.96 -4.25 17.38
CA GLU A 114 13.06 -3.25 18.47
C GLU A 114 12.26 -3.64 19.73
N TYR A 115 11.01 -4.09 19.57
CA TYR A 115 10.05 -4.21 20.68
C TYR A 115 9.57 -5.64 20.95
N GLY A 116 10.03 -6.63 20.18
CA GLY A 116 9.54 -8.00 20.25
C GLY A 116 8.09 -8.12 19.76
N VAL A 117 7.32 -8.98 20.40
CA VAL A 117 5.97 -9.39 19.94
C VAL A 117 4.98 -8.22 19.89
N SER A 118 5.19 -7.18 20.70
CA SER A 118 4.38 -5.96 20.69
C SER A 118 4.46 -5.18 19.37
N GLY A 119 5.63 -5.16 18.72
CA GLY A 119 5.88 -4.41 17.49
C GLY A 119 4.99 -4.82 16.30
N PRO A 120 5.05 -6.08 15.83
CA PRO A 120 4.22 -6.59 14.74
C PRO A 120 2.74 -6.36 14.99
N PHE A 121 2.31 -6.56 16.24
CA PHE A 121 0.92 -6.40 16.62
C PHE A 121 0.47 -4.94 16.47
N TRP A 122 1.18 -3.98 17.06
CA TRP A 122 0.81 -2.57 16.98
C TRP A 122 0.95 -1.99 15.56
N TYR A 123 1.88 -2.52 14.77
CA TYR A 123 1.96 -2.21 13.34
C TYR A 123 0.69 -2.64 12.61
N ALA A 124 0.36 -3.94 12.68
CA ALA A 124 -0.75 -4.53 11.94
C ALA A 124 -2.10 -4.00 12.44
N SER A 125 -2.34 -4.07 13.75
CA SER A 125 -3.59 -3.61 14.37
C SER A 125 -3.84 -2.14 14.11
N GLY A 126 -2.82 -1.30 14.28
CA GLY A 126 -2.94 0.15 14.12
C GLY A 126 -3.33 0.52 12.69
N ALA A 127 -2.70 -0.10 11.70
CA ALA A 127 -2.97 0.19 10.30
C ALA A 127 -4.29 -0.43 9.79
N THR A 128 -4.75 -1.55 10.34
CA THR A 128 -6.05 -2.15 9.97
C THR A 128 -7.24 -1.24 10.31
N ILE A 129 -7.15 -0.38 11.33
CA ILE A 129 -8.20 0.60 11.66
C ILE A 129 -8.43 1.54 10.47
N GLN A 130 -7.33 1.98 9.88
CA GLN A 130 -7.18 2.75 8.65
C GLN A 130 -8.22 2.40 7.61
N VAL A 131 -8.04 1.15 7.22
CA VAL A 131 -8.75 0.40 6.23
C VAL A 131 -10.24 0.33 6.50
N LEU A 132 -10.57 -0.14 7.70
CA LEU A 132 -11.93 -0.51 8.05
C LEU A 132 -12.80 0.74 8.12
N LEU A 133 -12.26 1.83 8.65
CA LEU A 133 -12.95 3.12 8.70
C LEU A 133 -13.01 3.78 7.33
N PHE A 134 -11.99 3.65 6.49
CA PHE A 134 -12.04 4.16 5.11
C PHE A 134 -13.13 3.48 4.28
N GLY A 135 -13.46 2.22 4.56
CA GLY A 135 -14.59 1.54 3.93
C GLY A 135 -15.95 2.27 4.15
N ILE A 136 -16.11 3.02 5.25
CA ILE A 136 -17.27 3.89 5.47
C ILE A 136 -17.25 5.05 4.47
N MET A 137 -16.08 5.68 4.28
CA MET A 137 -15.89 6.75 3.29
C MET A 137 -16.17 6.23 1.88
N ALA A 138 -15.69 5.03 1.55
CA ALA A 138 -15.89 4.41 0.25
C ALA A 138 -17.38 4.25 -0.11
N ILE A 139 -18.23 3.87 0.86
CA ILE A 139 -19.69 3.80 0.65
C ILE A 139 -20.34 5.20 0.58
N GLU A 140 -19.88 6.15 1.39
CA GLU A 140 -20.40 7.52 1.36
C GLU A 140 -20.13 8.24 0.03
N ILE A 141 -18.99 7.98 -0.60
CA ILE A 141 -18.69 8.49 -1.96
C ILE A 141 -19.76 8.02 -2.94
N LYS A 142 -20.12 6.73 -2.93
CA LYS A 142 -21.16 6.19 -3.83
C LYS A 142 -22.52 6.85 -3.63
N ARG A 143 -22.81 7.28 -2.41
CA ARG A 143 -24.10 7.91 -2.05
C ARG A 143 -24.14 9.41 -2.34
N LYS A 144 -23.02 10.12 -2.17
CA LYS A 144 -22.96 11.59 -2.18
C LYS A 144 -22.21 12.19 -3.37
N ALA A 145 -21.32 11.43 -4.00
CA ALA A 145 -20.49 11.88 -5.11
C ALA A 145 -20.20 10.71 -6.09
N PRO A 146 -21.24 10.06 -6.68
CA PRO A 146 -21.07 8.86 -7.50
C PRO A 146 -20.23 9.09 -8.78
N ASN A 147 -20.20 10.32 -9.28
CA ASN A 147 -19.56 10.70 -10.53
C ASN A 147 -18.17 11.33 -10.35
N ALA A 148 -17.67 11.46 -9.12
CA ALA A 148 -16.35 12.02 -8.87
C ALA A 148 -15.23 11.09 -9.40
N HIS A 149 -14.09 11.69 -9.72
CA HIS A 149 -12.84 11.02 -10.11
C HIS A 149 -11.78 11.13 -9.02
N THR A 150 -11.76 12.27 -8.31
CA THR A 150 -10.81 12.51 -7.21
C THR A 150 -11.51 13.00 -5.95
N VAL A 151 -10.81 12.93 -4.81
CA VAL A 151 -11.30 13.51 -3.55
C VAL A 151 -11.40 15.04 -3.63
N CYS A 152 -10.50 15.67 -4.38
CA CYS A 152 -10.41 17.12 -4.49
C CYS A 152 -11.59 17.72 -5.27
N GLU A 153 -12.14 17.02 -6.25
CA GLU A 153 -13.40 17.44 -6.91
C GLU A 153 -14.55 17.53 -5.91
N ILE A 154 -14.62 16.60 -4.95
CA ILE A 154 -15.65 16.60 -3.89
C ILE A 154 -15.43 17.79 -2.94
N VAL A 155 -14.17 18.06 -2.56
CA VAL A 155 -13.79 19.24 -1.76
C VAL A 155 -14.24 20.52 -2.47
N ARG A 156 -13.94 20.66 -3.77
CA ARG A 156 -14.29 21.83 -4.55
C ARG A 156 -15.80 22.02 -4.65
N ALA A 157 -16.53 20.95 -4.94
CA ALA A 157 -17.98 20.99 -5.05
C ALA A 157 -18.66 21.40 -3.74
N ARG A 158 -18.09 21.01 -2.59
CA ARG A 158 -18.65 21.30 -1.27
C ARG A 158 -18.20 22.64 -0.66
N TRP A 159 -16.91 22.96 -0.76
CA TRP A 159 -16.28 24.05 -0.02
C TRP A 159 -15.61 25.12 -0.89
N GLY A 160 -15.65 24.95 -2.21
CA GLY A 160 -15.16 25.92 -3.18
C GLY A 160 -13.66 25.87 -3.40
N THR A 161 -13.18 26.78 -4.27
CA THR A 161 -11.79 26.85 -4.74
C THR A 161 -10.73 27.03 -3.63
N PRO A 162 -10.93 27.86 -2.59
CA PRO A 162 -9.90 28.03 -1.55
C PRO A 162 -9.61 26.73 -0.79
N ALA A 163 -10.67 26.00 -0.41
CA ALA A 163 -10.51 24.70 0.23
C ALA A 163 -9.89 23.70 -0.73
N HIS A 164 -10.33 23.70 -1.99
CA HIS A 164 -9.80 22.83 -3.02
C HIS A 164 -8.27 22.93 -3.15
N ILE A 165 -7.71 24.14 -3.23
CA ILE A 165 -6.25 24.34 -3.32
C ILE A 165 -5.53 23.79 -2.09
N VAL A 166 -6.06 24.03 -0.88
CA VAL A 166 -5.45 23.53 0.36
C VAL A 166 -5.41 22.01 0.40
N PHE A 167 -6.54 21.34 0.13
CA PHE A 167 -6.57 19.88 0.13
C PHE A 167 -5.75 19.27 -1.01
N LEU A 168 -5.70 19.93 -2.18
CA LEU A 168 -4.85 19.52 -3.29
C LEU A 168 -3.36 19.51 -2.90
N ILE A 169 -2.89 20.53 -2.17
CA ILE A 169 -1.52 20.56 -1.62
C ILE A 169 -1.27 19.38 -0.69
N PHE A 170 -2.23 19.07 0.20
CA PHE A 170 -2.09 17.96 1.15
C PHE A 170 -2.13 16.58 0.46
N CYS A 171 -2.96 16.42 -0.58
CA CYS A 171 -2.97 15.21 -1.39
C CYS A 171 -1.61 15.01 -2.09
N PHE A 172 -1.08 16.04 -2.76
CA PHE A 172 0.25 15.95 -3.38
C PHE A 172 1.35 15.69 -2.35
N MET A 173 1.33 16.37 -1.20
CA MET A 173 2.28 16.12 -0.11
C MET A 173 2.21 14.67 0.36
N THR A 174 1.02 14.11 0.49
CA THR A 174 0.83 12.70 0.83
C THR A 174 1.41 11.77 -0.24
N ASN A 175 1.06 11.97 -1.51
CA ASN A 175 1.56 11.13 -2.61
C ASN A 175 3.10 11.20 -2.73
N ILE A 176 3.69 12.37 -2.49
CA ILE A 176 5.15 12.54 -2.46
C ILE A 176 5.77 11.76 -1.30
N ILE A 177 5.23 11.90 -0.08
CA ILE A 177 5.75 11.20 1.11
C ILE A 177 5.64 9.68 0.92
N VAL A 178 4.49 9.17 0.47
CA VAL A 178 4.28 7.74 0.22
C VAL A 178 5.24 7.23 -0.86
N THR A 179 5.34 7.91 -1.99
CA THR A 179 6.24 7.50 -3.07
C THR A 179 7.71 7.54 -2.62
N ALA A 180 8.11 8.55 -1.84
CA ALA A 180 9.46 8.64 -1.29
C ALA A 180 9.79 7.45 -0.39
N MET A 181 8.87 7.04 0.49
CA MET A 181 9.06 5.85 1.35
C MET A 181 9.23 4.57 0.54
N LEU A 182 8.43 4.39 -0.53
CA LEU A 182 8.56 3.23 -1.42
C LEU A 182 9.94 3.17 -2.07
N LEU A 183 10.47 4.32 -2.53
CA LEU A 183 11.78 4.38 -3.16
C LEU A 183 12.93 4.23 -2.18
N LEU A 184 12.87 4.85 -1.00
CA LEU A 184 13.89 4.70 0.05
C LEU A 184 14.02 3.24 0.49
N GLY A 185 12.89 2.59 0.82
CA GLY A 185 12.88 1.18 1.19
C GLY A 185 13.31 0.25 0.05
N GLY A 186 12.80 0.49 -1.16
CA GLY A 186 13.14 -0.29 -2.35
C GLY A 186 14.62 -0.21 -2.70
N SER A 187 15.20 0.99 -2.77
CA SER A 187 16.60 1.18 -3.14
C SER A 187 17.56 0.67 -2.07
N ALA A 188 17.22 0.82 -0.78
CA ALA A 188 18.06 0.34 0.32
C ALA A 188 18.21 -1.18 0.29
N VAL A 189 17.12 -1.93 0.11
CA VAL A 189 17.18 -3.40 0.06
C VAL A 189 17.84 -3.91 -1.22
N VAL A 190 17.55 -3.29 -2.37
CA VAL A 190 18.25 -3.63 -3.63
C VAL A 190 19.76 -3.45 -3.45
N ASN A 191 20.19 -2.32 -2.87
CA ASN A 191 21.59 -2.05 -2.62
C ASN A 191 22.21 -3.07 -1.65
N ALA A 192 21.58 -3.33 -0.50
CA ALA A 192 22.08 -4.26 0.50
C ALA A 192 22.16 -5.72 -0.02
N LEU A 193 21.19 -6.17 -0.81
CA LEU A 193 21.13 -7.55 -1.28
C LEU A 193 22.01 -7.81 -2.51
N THR A 194 22.15 -6.84 -3.41
CA THR A 194 22.73 -7.05 -4.75
C THR A 194 23.95 -6.17 -5.05
N GLY A 195 24.23 -5.17 -4.21
CA GLY A 195 25.33 -4.22 -4.41
C GLY A 195 25.06 -3.21 -5.53
N VAL A 196 23.88 -3.19 -6.14
CA VAL A 196 23.48 -2.16 -7.11
C VAL A 196 23.52 -0.79 -6.43
N ASN A 197 24.07 0.21 -7.11
CA ASN A 197 24.18 1.57 -6.58
C ASN A 197 22.79 2.09 -6.16
N ILE A 198 22.69 2.62 -4.93
CA ILE A 198 21.42 3.07 -4.36
C ILE A 198 20.74 4.16 -5.22
N PHE A 199 21.52 5.08 -5.80
CA PHE A 199 21.00 6.14 -6.67
C PHE A 199 20.47 5.60 -8.00
N ALA A 200 21.16 4.61 -8.58
CA ALA A 200 20.68 3.92 -9.77
C ALA A 200 19.36 3.18 -9.46
N ALA A 201 19.30 2.44 -8.34
CA ALA A 201 18.08 1.77 -7.92
C ALA A 201 16.92 2.74 -7.72
N SER A 202 17.16 3.92 -7.11
CA SER A 202 16.13 4.96 -6.93
C SER A 202 15.51 5.45 -8.23
N PHE A 203 16.23 5.43 -9.36
CA PHE A 203 15.70 5.88 -10.67
C PHE A 203 15.13 4.73 -11.51
N LEU A 204 15.74 3.55 -11.45
CA LEU A 204 15.33 2.39 -12.25
C LEU A 204 14.06 1.73 -11.74
N ILE A 205 13.81 1.74 -10.42
CA ILE A 205 12.58 1.18 -9.84
C ILE A 205 11.33 1.93 -10.38
N PRO A 206 11.23 3.28 -10.31
CA PRO A 206 10.12 4.02 -10.92
C PRO A 206 9.96 3.76 -12.42
N LEU A 207 11.07 3.59 -13.16
CA LEU A 207 11.03 3.44 -14.61
C LEU A 207 10.18 2.25 -15.05
N GLY A 208 10.35 1.09 -14.42
CA GLY A 208 9.54 -0.09 -14.71
C GLY A 208 8.05 0.17 -14.46
N VAL A 209 7.72 0.88 -13.38
CA VAL A 209 6.35 1.22 -13.00
C VAL A 209 5.71 2.18 -13.99
N ILE A 210 6.45 3.21 -14.42
CA ILE A 210 6.00 4.21 -15.40
C ILE A 210 5.57 3.51 -16.69
N VAL A 211 6.40 2.61 -17.24
CA VAL A 211 6.14 1.99 -18.55
C VAL A 211 4.81 1.23 -18.57
N TYR A 212 4.55 0.36 -17.60
CA TYR A 212 3.31 -0.42 -17.61
C TYR A 212 2.09 0.43 -17.23
N THR A 213 2.26 1.42 -16.36
CA THR A 213 1.17 2.33 -15.95
C THR A 213 0.71 3.18 -17.13
N LEU A 214 1.64 3.69 -17.95
CA LEU A 214 1.34 4.46 -19.16
C LEU A 214 0.55 3.66 -20.21
N ALA A 215 0.83 2.37 -20.31
CA ALA A 215 0.22 1.48 -21.29
C ALA A 215 -1.20 1.06 -20.90
N GLY A 216 -1.43 0.75 -19.62
CA GLY A 216 -2.64 0.02 -19.19
C GLY A 216 -3.72 0.81 -18.43
N GLY A 217 -3.41 1.93 -17.77
CA GLY A 217 -4.36 2.66 -16.93
C GLY A 217 -4.85 1.92 -15.68
N LEU A 218 -5.84 2.46 -14.97
CA LEU A 218 -6.24 2.00 -13.64
C LEU A 218 -6.69 0.53 -13.60
N LYS A 219 -7.42 0.05 -14.61
CA LYS A 219 -7.88 -1.35 -14.66
C LYS A 219 -6.73 -2.34 -14.85
N ALA A 220 -5.77 -2.02 -15.72
CA ALA A 220 -4.59 -2.86 -15.91
C ALA A 220 -3.73 -2.87 -14.63
N THR A 221 -3.62 -1.73 -13.97
CA THR A 221 -2.98 -1.61 -12.66
C THR A 221 -3.66 -2.48 -11.60
N PHE A 222 -4.99 -2.61 -11.62
CA PHE A 222 -5.71 -3.51 -10.70
C PHE A 222 -5.39 -4.97 -10.94
N LEU A 223 -5.28 -5.38 -12.20
CA LEU A 223 -4.95 -6.75 -12.57
C LEU A 223 -3.47 -7.07 -12.27
N ALA A 224 -2.56 -6.14 -12.52
CA ALA A 224 -1.17 -6.23 -12.06
C ALA A 224 -1.10 -6.36 -10.53
N SER A 225 -1.86 -5.53 -9.80
CA SER A 225 -1.94 -5.55 -8.33
C SER A 225 -2.44 -6.89 -7.78
N TYR A 226 -3.37 -7.55 -8.48
CA TYR A 226 -3.75 -8.92 -8.11
C TYR A 226 -2.55 -9.87 -8.15
N ILE A 227 -1.76 -9.87 -9.23
CA ILE A 227 -0.58 -10.73 -9.37
C ILE A 227 0.51 -10.37 -8.36
N HIS A 228 0.77 -9.08 -8.15
CA HIS A 228 1.67 -8.62 -7.10
C HIS A 228 1.25 -9.21 -5.74
N SER A 229 -0.03 -9.15 -5.42
CA SER A 229 -0.58 -9.71 -4.18
C SER A 229 -0.39 -11.23 -4.09
N VAL A 230 -0.66 -11.97 -5.17
CA VAL A 230 -0.45 -13.43 -5.22
C VAL A 230 0.99 -13.78 -4.90
N ILE A 231 1.96 -13.14 -5.58
CA ILE A 231 3.39 -13.40 -5.38
C ILE A 231 3.80 -13.07 -3.94
N VAL A 232 3.39 -11.92 -3.41
CA VAL A 232 3.66 -11.52 -2.02
C VAL A 232 3.10 -12.54 -1.03
N HIS A 233 1.87 -13.02 -1.22
CA HIS A 233 1.23 -13.97 -0.30
C HIS A 233 1.85 -15.37 -0.34
N VAL A 234 2.29 -15.82 -1.52
CA VAL A 234 3.04 -17.08 -1.65
C VAL A 234 4.36 -16.99 -0.88
N ILE A 235 5.10 -15.88 -1.06
CA ILE A 235 6.38 -15.67 -0.38
C ILE A 235 6.18 -15.52 1.14
N LEU A 236 5.11 -14.83 1.57
CA LEU A 236 4.73 -14.73 2.98
C LEU A 236 4.55 -16.11 3.61
N VAL A 237 3.78 -17.00 2.97
CA VAL A 237 3.53 -18.35 3.48
C VAL A 237 4.85 -19.13 3.58
N ILE A 238 5.72 -19.02 2.57
CA ILE A 238 7.04 -19.66 2.59
C ILE A 238 7.83 -19.23 3.85
N PHE A 239 7.96 -17.93 4.13
CA PHE A 239 8.74 -17.45 5.28
C PHE A 239 8.12 -17.81 6.62
N VAL A 240 6.80 -17.71 6.74
CA VAL A 240 6.10 -18.03 7.99
C VAL A 240 6.27 -19.51 8.34
N PHE A 241 6.11 -20.42 7.36
CA PHE A 241 6.35 -21.85 7.57
C PHE A 241 7.83 -22.18 7.76
N LEU A 242 8.73 -21.48 7.06
CA LEU A 242 10.17 -21.65 7.25
C LEU A 242 10.57 -21.40 8.71
N VAL A 243 10.16 -20.27 9.29
CA VAL A 243 10.53 -19.90 10.66
C VAL A 243 9.91 -20.83 11.70
N TYR A 244 8.63 -21.19 11.53
CA TYR A 244 7.87 -21.87 12.57
C TYR A 244 7.68 -23.38 12.36
N VAL A 245 8.10 -23.96 11.23
CA VAL A 245 7.82 -25.38 10.92
C VAL A 245 9.03 -26.09 10.31
N SER A 246 9.75 -25.47 9.38
CA SER A 246 10.66 -26.22 8.49
C SER A 246 12.16 -25.95 8.65
N SER A 247 12.56 -24.76 9.13
CA SER A 247 13.99 -24.41 9.23
C SER A 247 14.74 -25.31 10.22
N SER A 248 15.95 -25.73 9.87
CA SER A 248 16.84 -26.44 10.80
C SER A 248 17.32 -25.57 11.97
N GLN A 249 17.34 -24.25 11.79
CA GLN A 249 17.79 -23.31 12.81
C GLN A 249 16.66 -22.91 13.76
N LEU A 250 15.47 -22.57 13.26
CA LEU A 250 14.33 -22.16 14.07
C LEU A 250 13.26 -23.26 14.14
N GLY A 251 12.57 -23.55 13.03
CA GLY A 251 11.81 -24.78 12.79
C GLY A 251 10.60 -25.07 13.70
N SER A 252 10.40 -24.34 14.79
CA SER A 252 9.27 -24.50 15.69
C SER A 252 9.03 -23.25 16.53
N PRO A 253 7.78 -22.96 16.93
CA PRO A 253 7.50 -21.85 17.86
C PRO A 253 8.21 -22.00 19.20
N SER A 254 8.38 -23.25 19.64
CA SER A 254 9.10 -23.61 20.86
C SER A 254 10.55 -23.16 20.84
N VAL A 255 11.28 -23.44 19.75
CA VAL A 255 12.70 -23.06 19.61
C VAL A 255 12.83 -21.55 19.49
N VAL A 256 11.96 -20.89 18.72
CA VAL A 256 11.94 -19.42 18.62
C VAL A 256 11.74 -18.80 20.01
N PHE A 257 10.76 -19.28 20.77
CA PHE A 257 10.51 -18.82 22.14
C PHE A 257 11.71 -19.03 23.06
N ASP A 258 12.27 -20.24 23.08
CA ASP A 258 13.39 -20.58 23.96
C ASP A 258 14.60 -19.68 23.67
N ARG A 259 14.90 -19.43 22.38
CA ARG A 259 16.00 -18.54 21.97
C ARG A 259 15.72 -17.07 22.28
N LEU A 260 14.50 -16.58 22.06
CA LEU A 260 14.12 -15.21 22.45
C LEU A 260 14.29 -15.00 23.96
N MET A 261 13.88 -15.99 24.76
CA MET A 261 14.08 -15.97 26.20
C MET A 261 15.54 -16.07 26.58
N GLU A 262 16.35 -16.85 25.88
CA GLU A 262 17.78 -16.95 26.12
C GLU A 262 18.50 -15.63 25.82
N VAL A 263 18.17 -14.99 24.69
CA VAL A 263 18.68 -13.68 24.28
C VAL A 263 18.26 -12.58 25.25
N ALA A 264 17.03 -12.63 25.78
CA ALA A 264 16.56 -11.67 26.79
C ALA A 264 17.15 -11.91 28.18
N SER A 265 17.33 -13.17 28.60
CA SER A 265 17.72 -13.54 29.96
C SER A 265 19.23 -13.53 30.20
N LYS A 266 20.04 -13.89 29.19
CA LYS A 266 21.48 -13.71 29.25
C LYS A 266 21.78 -12.28 28.84
N SER A 267 21.94 -11.41 29.83
CA SER A 267 22.66 -10.16 29.64
C SER A 267 24.10 -10.51 29.25
N ARG A 268 24.36 -10.73 27.95
CA ARG A 268 25.72 -10.51 27.45
C ARG A 268 26.05 -9.06 27.81
N ILE A 269 27.31 -8.80 28.16
CA ILE A 269 27.74 -7.42 28.37
C ILE A 269 27.47 -6.69 27.05
N CYS A 270 26.46 -5.80 27.04
CA CYS A 270 26.07 -5.00 25.89
C CYS A 270 27.07 -3.85 25.68
N GLN A 271 28.34 -4.20 25.72
CA GLN A 271 29.47 -3.32 25.53
C GLN A 271 30.48 -4.06 24.65
N GLU A 272 31.36 -3.29 24.06
CA GLU A 272 32.42 -3.86 23.25
C GLU A 272 33.29 -4.83 24.07
N PRO A 273 33.77 -5.93 23.47
CA PRO A 273 33.64 -6.32 22.06
C PRO A 273 32.49 -7.34 21.78
N ILE A 274 31.67 -7.66 22.78
CA ILE A 274 30.67 -8.76 22.70
C ILE A 274 29.35 -8.27 22.08
N SER A 275 29.07 -6.97 22.16
CA SER A 275 28.03 -6.28 21.40
C SER A 275 28.54 -4.89 21.06
N HIS A 276 28.25 -4.42 19.85
CA HIS A 276 28.57 -3.06 19.44
C HIS A 276 27.41 -2.12 19.75
N ASP A 277 27.70 -0.81 19.80
CA ASP A 277 26.67 0.20 19.96
C ASP A 277 25.63 0.10 18.82
N GLY A 278 24.36 0.25 19.18
CA GLY A 278 23.25 0.10 18.24
C GLY A 278 22.90 -1.34 17.82
N GLN A 279 23.54 -2.39 18.33
CA GLN A 279 23.08 -3.75 18.09
C GLN A 279 22.03 -4.20 19.12
N SER A 280 21.06 -5.01 18.70
CA SER A 280 20.10 -5.62 19.64
C SER A 280 20.87 -6.45 20.65
N CYS A 281 20.69 -6.19 21.95
CA CYS A 281 21.44 -6.87 22.99
C CYS A 281 20.63 -6.98 24.28
N GLY A 282 20.48 -8.20 24.77
CA GLY A 282 19.92 -8.46 26.10
C GLY A 282 18.45 -8.01 26.23
N PRO A 283 18.02 -7.68 27.47
CA PRO A 283 16.66 -7.25 27.75
C PRO A 283 16.32 -5.89 27.15
N VAL A 284 15.09 -5.73 26.66
CA VAL A 284 14.61 -4.49 26.03
C VAL A 284 14.11 -3.49 27.06
N SER A 285 14.68 -2.28 27.05
CA SER A 285 14.21 -1.19 27.92
C SER A 285 12.75 -0.85 27.64
N GLY A 286 11.93 -0.78 28.69
CA GLY A 286 10.52 -0.46 28.58
C GLY A 286 9.59 -1.63 28.24
N ASN A 287 10.14 -2.84 28.04
CA ASN A 287 9.37 -4.08 28.00
C ASN A 287 9.21 -4.69 29.41
N PHE A 288 8.11 -5.39 29.67
CA PHE A 288 7.91 -6.10 30.94
C PHE A 288 9.02 -7.13 31.17
N LYS A 289 9.78 -6.94 32.26
CA LYS A 289 11.00 -7.69 32.59
C LYS A 289 12.05 -7.73 31.47
N GLY A 290 11.99 -6.80 30.52
CA GLY A 290 12.87 -6.76 29.35
C GLY A 290 12.63 -7.88 28.33
N SER A 291 11.52 -8.61 28.43
CA SER A 291 11.23 -9.75 27.56
C SER A 291 10.86 -9.31 26.14
N TYR A 292 11.26 -10.06 25.12
CA TYR A 292 10.74 -9.91 23.76
C TYR A 292 9.34 -10.49 23.62
N ALA A 293 8.94 -11.42 24.49
CA ALA A 293 7.66 -12.13 24.44
C ALA A 293 6.62 -11.48 25.34
N THR A 294 6.36 -10.18 25.16
CA THR A 294 5.36 -9.43 25.95
C THR A 294 4.63 -8.39 25.10
N MET A 295 3.36 -8.17 25.44
CA MET A 295 2.57 -7.04 24.92
C MET A 295 2.73 -5.77 25.76
N LEU A 296 3.27 -5.88 26.98
CA LEU A 296 3.60 -4.75 27.85
C LEU A 296 4.92 -4.12 27.42
N SER A 297 4.88 -3.38 26.31
CA SER A 297 6.00 -2.62 25.78
C SER A 297 5.62 -1.15 25.66
N SER A 298 6.31 -0.28 26.39
CA SER A 298 6.12 1.17 26.28
C SER A 298 6.53 1.70 24.90
N GLY A 299 7.64 1.20 24.36
CA GLY A 299 8.10 1.53 23.01
C GLY A 299 7.11 1.05 21.93
N GLY A 300 6.65 -0.20 22.03
CA GLY A 300 5.65 -0.77 21.12
C GLY A 300 4.33 0.00 21.13
N LEU A 301 3.84 0.41 22.30
CA LEU A 301 2.62 1.21 22.42
C LEU A 301 2.78 2.63 21.85
N ILE A 302 3.89 3.31 22.15
CA ILE A 302 4.18 4.64 21.59
C ILE A 302 4.25 4.58 20.08
N PHE A 303 4.99 3.61 19.53
CA PHE A 303 5.02 3.33 18.10
C PHE A 303 3.61 3.07 17.57
N GLY A 304 2.81 2.24 18.23
CA GLY A 304 1.43 1.95 17.85
C GLY A 304 0.56 3.21 17.73
N ILE A 305 0.67 4.16 18.66
CA ILE A 305 -0.05 5.43 18.60
C ILE A 305 0.42 6.28 17.41
N ILE A 306 1.74 6.40 17.22
CA ILE A 306 2.31 7.13 16.06
C ILE A 306 1.81 6.51 14.76
N ASN A 307 1.88 5.17 14.67
CA ASN A 307 1.46 4.39 13.53
C ASN A 307 -0.03 4.58 13.21
N ILE A 308 -0.90 4.56 14.23
CA ILE A 308 -2.33 4.81 14.05
C ILE A 308 -2.57 6.20 13.46
N VAL A 309 -1.98 7.24 14.06
CA VAL A 309 -2.18 8.63 13.66
C VAL A 309 -1.58 8.91 12.28
N GLY A 310 -0.36 8.44 12.04
CA GLY A 310 0.34 8.62 10.77
C GLY A 310 -0.40 7.99 9.61
N ASN A 311 -0.84 6.73 9.76
CA ASN A 311 -1.52 6.04 8.68
C ASN A 311 -2.94 6.57 8.41
N PHE A 312 -3.59 7.22 9.38
CA PHE A 312 -4.80 7.98 9.08
C PHE A 312 -4.54 9.07 8.05
N GLY A 313 -3.42 9.78 8.20
CA GLY A 313 -2.93 10.77 7.23
C GLY A 313 -2.79 10.16 5.84
N THR A 314 -1.99 9.10 5.73
CA THR A 314 -1.72 8.50 4.43
C THR A 314 -2.94 7.84 3.81
N VAL A 315 -3.87 7.27 4.57
CA VAL A 315 -5.05 6.62 3.98
C VAL A 315 -6.13 7.62 3.58
N PHE A 316 -6.43 8.59 4.44
CA PHE A 316 -7.57 9.50 4.21
C PHE A 316 -7.23 10.64 3.26
N VAL A 317 -5.97 11.06 3.19
CA VAL A 317 -5.53 12.21 2.39
C VAL A 317 -4.99 11.77 1.03
N ASP A 318 -4.58 10.53 0.87
CA ASP A 318 -4.05 10.00 -0.38
C ASP A 318 -5.18 9.67 -1.37
N ASN A 319 -5.18 10.38 -2.49
CA ASN A 319 -6.13 10.20 -3.57
C ASN A 319 -6.07 8.80 -4.22
N GLY A 320 -4.98 8.04 -4.09
CA GLY A 320 -4.85 6.65 -4.52
C GLY A 320 -5.94 5.75 -3.93
N TYR A 321 -6.21 5.88 -2.63
CA TYR A 321 -7.27 5.11 -1.96
C TYR A 321 -8.68 5.56 -2.37
N TRP A 322 -8.85 6.85 -2.63
CA TRP A 322 -10.13 7.39 -3.12
C TRP A 322 -10.45 6.88 -4.52
N MET A 323 -9.47 6.79 -5.42
CA MET A 323 -9.67 6.20 -6.75
C MET A 323 -10.09 4.73 -6.68
N SER A 324 -9.49 3.95 -5.77
CA SER A 324 -9.91 2.55 -5.55
C SER A 324 -11.35 2.44 -5.05
N ALA A 325 -11.74 3.32 -4.12
CA ALA A 325 -13.13 3.42 -3.69
C ALA A 325 -14.06 3.81 -4.85
N ILE A 326 -13.66 4.78 -5.68
CA ILE A 326 -14.43 5.25 -6.84
C ILE A 326 -14.57 4.15 -7.91
N ALA A 327 -13.56 3.30 -8.11
CA ALA A 327 -13.57 2.20 -9.06
C ALA A 327 -14.40 0.98 -8.61
N ALA A 328 -14.66 0.84 -7.31
CA ALA A 328 -15.41 -0.30 -6.77
C ALA A 328 -16.90 -0.28 -7.12
N ARG A 329 -17.52 -1.45 -7.37
CA ARG A 329 -19.00 -1.55 -7.45
C ARG A 329 -19.62 -1.26 -6.09
N PRO A 330 -20.76 -0.54 -6.02
CA PRO A 330 -21.41 -0.23 -4.74
C PRO A 330 -21.73 -1.46 -3.87
N SER A 331 -22.28 -2.51 -4.50
CA SER A 331 -22.63 -3.77 -3.83
C SER A 331 -21.43 -4.56 -3.31
N SER A 332 -20.25 -4.39 -3.94
CA SER A 332 -19.00 -5.07 -3.55
C SER A 332 -18.13 -4.26 -2.59
N THR A 333 -18.27 -2.94 -2.56
CA THR A 333 -17.38 -2.03 -1.82
C THR A 333 -17.26 -2.42 -0.35
N HIS A 334 -18.38 -2.50 0.38
CA HIS A 334 -18.36 -2.76 1.83
C HIS A 334 -17.75 -4.11 2.22
N LYS A 335 -17.99 -5.17 1.44
CA LYS A 335 -17.38 -6.49 1.68
C LYS A 335 -15.90 -6.51 1.31
N GLY A 336 -15.55 -5.86 0.19
CA GLY A 336 -14.19 -5.79 -0.31
C GLY A 336 -13.25 -5.09 0.66
N TYR A 337 -13.67 -3.96 1.24
CA TYR A 337 -12.90 -3.24 2.25
C TYR A 337 -12.76 -4.03 3.57
N LEU A 338 -13.81 -4.73 4.02
CA LEU A 338 -13.71 -5.54 5.23
C LEU A 338 -12.76 -6.73 5.04
N VAL A 339 -12.94 -7.50 3.98
CA VAL A 339 -12.08 -8.67 3.68
C VAL A 339 -10.65 -8.21 3.41
N GLY A 340 -10.48 -7.17 2.59
CA GLY A 340 -9.18 -6.58 2.29
C GLY A 340 -8.44 -6.16 3.57
N GLY A 341 -9.11 -5.51 4.53
CA GLY A 341 -8.48 -5.13 5.79
C GLY A 341 -8.08 -6.28 6.70
N LEU A 342 -8.92 -7.30 6.80
CA LEU A 342 -8.64 -8.48 7.62
C LEU A 342 -7.51 -9.33 7.03
N VAL A 343 -7.43 -9.44 5.70
CA VAL A 343 -6.32 -10.13 5.06
C VAL A 343 -5.05 -9.28 5.09
N TRP A 344 -5.16 -7.97 4.90
CA TRP A 344 -4.01 -7.08 4.97
C TRP A 344 -3.33 -7.17 6.34
N PHE A 345 -4.10 -7.25 7.45
CA PHE A 345 -3.54 -7.47 8.79
C PHE A 345 -2.55 -8.64 8.83
N ALA A 346 -2.84 -9.73 8.11
CA ALA A 346 -2.02 -10.93 8.05
C ALA A 346 -0.61 -10.66 7.51
N VAL A 347 -0.47 -9.69 6.60
CA VAL A 347 0.79 -9.44 5.89
C VAL A 347 1.88 -8.94 6.85
N PRO A 348 1.75 -7.75 7.47
CA PRO A 348 2.76 -7.28 8.42
C PRO A 348 2.76 -8.14 9.70
N PHE A 349 1.62 -8.62 10.17
CA PHE A 349 1.56 -9.40 11.41
C PHE A 349 2.36 -10.69 11.28
N SER A 350 2.07 -11.52 10.28
CA SER A 350 2.70 -12.82 10.14
C SER A 350 4.15 -12.72 9.67
N LEU A 351 4.45 -11.80 8.74
CA LEU A 351 5.80 -11.60 8.24
C LEU A 351 6.74 -11.01 9.31
N ALA A 352 6.31 -10.00 10.05
CA ALA A 352 7.15 -9.42 11.10
C ALA A 352 7.29 -10.35 12.32
N THR A 353 6.22 -11.06 12.68
CA THR A 353 6.28 -12.09 13.73
C THR A 353 7.19 -13.25 13.34
N SER A 354 7.40 -13.51 12.05
CA SER A 354 8.34 -14.55 11.59
C SER A 354 9.75 -13.99 11.39
N LEU A 355 9.95 -13.12 10.41
CA LEU A 355 11.28 -12.62 10.05
C LEU A 355 11.85 -11.66 11.10
N GLY A 356 11.05 -10.75 11.65
CA GLY A 356 11.52 -9.79 12.64
C GLY A 356 11.91 -10.45 13.98
N LEU A 357 11.05 -11.33 14.52
CA LEU A 357 11.41 -12.13 15.70
C LEU A 357 12.48 -13.19 15.39
N GLY A 358 12.54 -13.68 14.15
CA GLY A 358 13.57 -14.59 13.67
C GLY A 358 14.96 -13.97 13.76
N ALA A 359 15.11 -12.69 13.40
CA ALA A 359 16.37 -11.95 13.55
C ALA A 359 16.88 -11.97 15.00
N LEU A 360 15.97 -11.75 15.96
CA LEU A 360 16.29 -11.77 17.39
C LEU A 360 16.59 -13.19 17.88
N ALA A 361 15.80 -14.19 17.47
CA ALA A 361 16.00 -15.58 17.86
C ALA A 361 17.27 -16.20 17.26
N LEU A 362 17.83 -15.62 16.20
CA LEU A 362 19.12 -15.99 15.63
C LEU A 362 20.29 -15.15 16.18
N ASP A 363 19.99 -14.14 17.00
CA ASP A 363 20.98 -13.17 17.51
C ASP A 363 21.82 -12.54 16.39
N LEU A 364 21.18 -12.10 15.30
CA LEU A 364 21.87 -11.51 14.16
C LEU A 364 22.55 -10.18 14.54
N PRO A 365 23.81 -9.91 14.11
CA PRO A 365 24.55 -8.67 14.37
C PRO A 365 24.05 -7.47 13.56
N ILE A 366 22.75 -7.19 13.63
CA ILE A 366 22.11 -6.07 12.94
C ILE A 366 22.30 -4.80 13.78
N THR A 367 22.73 -3.72 13.14
CA THR A 367 22.86 -2.38 13.73
C THR A 367 21.56 -1.58 13.63
N THR A 368 21.37 -0.58 14.49
CA THR A 368 20.24 0.36 14.43
C THR A 368 20.15 1.07 13.09
N GLU A 369 21.28 1.34 12.44
CA GLU A 369 21.30 1.95 11.12
C GLU A 369 20.74 1.00 10.05
N GLU A 370 21.23 -0.24 9.98
CA GLU A 370 20.69 -1.27 9.08
C GLU A 370 19.20 -1.52 9.33
N ALA A 371 18.81 -1.57 10.61
CA ALA A 371 17.43 -1.77 11.04
C ALA A 371 16.53 -0.61 10.57
N SER A 372 16.97 0.64 10.74
CA SER A 372 16.24 1.85 10.30
C SER A 372 16.11 1.98 8.77
N ARG A 373 17.04 1.37 8.01
CA ARG A 373 16.97 1.22 6.54
C ARG A 373 16.04 0.09 6.11
N GLY A 374 15.50 -0.68 7.06
CA GLY A 374 14.56 -1.77 6.81
C GLY A 374 15.21 -3.12 6.52
N LEU A 375 16.46 -3.34 6.92
CA LEU A 375 17.24 -4.52 6.53
C LEU A 375 17.05 -5.75 7.44
N VAL A 376 16.23 -5.66 8.49
CA VAL A 376 15.94 -6.79 9.41
C VAL A 376 15.39 -8.03 8.70
N PRO A 377 14.29 -7.95 7.91
CA PRO A 377 13.78 -9.12 7.20
C PRO A 377 14.74 -9.67 6.14
N PRO A 378 15.43 -8.85 5.32
CA PRO A 378 16.53 -9.31 4.47
C PRO A 378 17.60 -10.11 5.21
N ALA A 379 18.07 -9.63 6.37
CA ALA A 379 19.09 -10.32 7.16
C ALA A 379 18.63 -11.71 7.61
N THR A 380 17.37 -11.80 8.08
CA THR A 380 16.79 -13.08 8.51
C THR A 380 16.60 -14.04 7.36
N ALA A 381 16.17 -13.55 6.19
CA ALA A 381 16.02 -14.38 5.00
C ALA A 381 17.36 -14.93 4.50
N ILE A 382 18.43 -14.13 4.58
CA ILE A 382 19.81 -14.56 4.30
C ILE A 382 20.24 -15.64 5.30
N ALA A 383 20.05 -15.40 6.60
CA ALA A 383 20.48 -16.35 7.63
C ALA A 383 19.77 -17.71 7.50
N LEU A 384 18.51 -17.73 7.07
CA LEU A 384 17.71 -18.97 6.97
C LEU A 384 17.82 -19.70 5.62
N MET A 385 18.01 -18.99 4.50
CA MET A 385 17.98 -19.58 3.14
C MET A 385 19.12 -19.11 2.21
N GLY A 386 20.05 -18.29 2.70
CA GLY A 386 21.14 -17.72 1.91
C GLY A 386 20.64 -16.96 0.68
N LYS A 387 21.17 -17.32 -0.50
CA LYS A 387 20.81 -16.70 -1.78
C LYS A 387 19.34 -16.86 -2.13
N GLY A 388 18.72 -18.01 -1.81
CA GLY A 388 17.31 -18.26 -2.10
C GLY A 388 16.38 -17.30 -1.35
N GLY A 389 16.65 -17.11 -0.06
CA GLY A 389 15.89 -16.16 0.77
C GLY A 389 16.05 -14.72 0.30
N SER A 390 17.26 -14.35 -0.12
CA SER A 390 17.56 -13.02 -0.67
C SER A 390 16.74 -12.74 -1.94
N ILE A 391 16.66 -13.71 -2.86
CA ILE A 391 15.87 -13.57 -4.10
C ILE A 391 14.38 -13.44 -3.78
N LEU A 392 13.85 -14.27 -2.88
CA LEU A 392 12.44 -14.19 -2.49
C LEU A 392 12.10 -12.83 -1.84
N LEU A 393 12.93 -12.32 -0.93
CA LEU A 393 12.73 -10.98 -0.34
C LEU A 393 12.81 -9.87 -1.39
N LEU A 394 13.79 -9.95 -2.29
CA LEU A 394 13.97 -8.97 -3.35
C LEU A 394 12.74 -8.92 -4.29
N VAL A 395 12.24 -10.09 -4.69
CA VAL A 395 11.02 -10.20 -5.52
C VAL A 395 9.80 -9.68 -4.76
N MET A 396 9.59 -10.11 -3.51
CA MET A 396 8.46 -9.67 -2.68
C MET A 396 8.43 -8.15 -2.52
N LEU A 397 9.59 -7.55 -2.22
CA LEU A 397 9.71 -6.11 -2.07
C LEU A 397 9.48 -5.39 -3.40
N PHE A 398 10.01 -5.92 -4.51
CA PHE A 398 9.77 -5.33 -5.81
C PHE A 398 8.28 -5.33 -6.14
N MET A 399 7.55 -6.43 -5.90
CA MET A 399 6.09 -6.49 -6.08
C MET A 399 5.33 -5.45 -5.23
N ALA A 400 5.77 -5.26 -3.97
CA ALA A 400 5.18 -4.26 -3.06
C ALA A 400 5.41 -2.83 -3.57
N VAL A 401 6.64 -2.51 -3.98
CA VAL A 401 7.00 -1.18 -4.49
C VAL A 401 6.34 -0.89 -5.83
N THR A 402 6.33 -1.85 -6.76
CA THR A 402 5.70 -1.63 -8.07
C THR A 402 4.20 -1.47 -7.98
N SER A 403 3.52 -2.26 -7.14
CA SER A 403 2.08 -2.13 -6.92
C SER A 403 1.72 -0.76 -6.38
N ALA A 404 2.25 -0.39 -5.21
CA ALA A 404 1.93 0.88 -4.58
C ALA A 404 2.38 2.05 -5.45
N GLY A 405 3.57 1.99 -6.07
CA GLY A 405 4.08 3.04 -6.95
C GLY A 405 3.16 3.35 -8.14
N SER A 406 2.55 2.33 -8.76
CA SER A 406 1.61 2.58 -9.86
C SER A 406 0.33 3.27 -9.42
N SER A 407 -0.15 2.97 -8.20
CA SER A 407 -1.28 3.66 -7.60
C SER A 407 -0.97 5.14 -7.39
N GLU A 408 0.22 5.46 -6.86
CA GLU A 408 0.66 6.83 -6.63
C GLU A 408 0.81 7.62 -7.93
N LEU A 409 1.40 7.02 -8.97
CA LEU A 409 1.54 7.64 -10.28
C LEU A 409 0.17 8.00 -10.89
N ILE A 410 -0.81 7.09 -10.82
CA ILE A 410 -2.17 7.37 -11.31
C ILE A 410 -2.86 8.41 -10.44
N SER A 411 -2.62 8.38 -9.12
CA SER A 411 -3.20 9.34 -8.17
C SER A 411 -2.79 10.77 -8.48
N VAL A 412 -1.48 11.01 -8.65
CA VAL A 412 -0.97 12.33 -9.02
C VAL A 412 -1.43 12.73 -10.41
N SER A 413 -1.49 11.77 -11.34
CA SER A 413 -2.01 12.01 -12.68
C SER A 413 -3.47 12.47 -12.68
N SER A 414 -4.34 11.82 -11.90
CA SER A 414 -5.77 12.16 -11.82
C SER A 414 -5.97 13.53 -11.17
N LEU A 415 -5.23 13.85 -10.10
CA LEU A 415 -5.23 15.20 -9.50
C LEU A 415 -4.82 16.26 -10.52
N CYS A 416 -3.71 16.06 -11.23
CA CYS A 416 -3.27 17.02 -12.24
C CYS A 416 -4.26 17.15 -13.42
N THR A 417 -4.93 16.08 -13.81
CA THR A 417 -5.81 16.09 -14.98
C THR A 417 -7.22 16.60 -14.68
N TYR A 418 -7.85 16.16 -13.60
CA TYR A 418 -9.23 16.54 -13.25
C TYR A 418 -9.29 17.80 -12.37
N ASP A 419 -8.39 17.92 -11.38
CA ASP A 419 -8.40 19.03 -10.43
C ASP A 419 -7.61 20.26 -10.90
N ILE A 420 -6.60 20.09 -11.75
CA ILE A 420 -5.83 21.23 -12.30
C ILE A 420 -6.21 21.49 -13.75
N TYR A 421 -5.92 20.55 -14.65
CA TYR A 421 -6.02 20.78 -16.08
C TYR A 421 -7.46 21.01 -16.52
N ARG A 422 -8.38 20.07 -16.25
CA ARG A 422 -9.80 20.22 -16.59
C ARG A 422 -10.44 21.36 -15.80
N THR A 423 -10.09 21.51 -14.53
CA THR A 423 -10.77 22.45 -13.64
C THR A 423 -10.37 23.92 -13.85
N TYR A 424 -9.09 24.21 -14.08
CA TYR A 424 -8.56 25.58 -14.14
C TYR A 424 -7.96 25.97 -15.50
N VAL A 425 -7.48 25.01 -16.29
CA VAL A 425 -6.76 25.30 -17.55
C VAL A 425 -7.68 25.16 -18.77
N ASN A 426 -8.41 24.05 -18.87
CA ASN A 426 -9.31 23.74 -19.98
C ASN A 426 -10.57 22.98 -19.52
N PRO A 427 -11.63 23.70 -19.12
CA PRO A 427 -12.93 23.12 -18.70
C PRO A 427 -13.60 22.20 -19.72
N ASN A 428 -13.34 22.43 -21.01
CA ASN A 428 -13.92 21.67 -22.12
C ASN A 428 -12.96 20.61 -22.68
N ALA A 429 -11.98 20.17 -21.89
CA ALA A 429 -11.00 19.18 -22.31
C ALA A 429 -11.65 17.86 -22.76
N SER A 430 -11.32 17.43 -23.98
CA SER A 430 -11.73 16.12 -24.49
C SER A 430 -11.00 14.97 -23.77
N GLY A 431 -11.58 13.77 -23.78
CA GLY A 431 -10.95 12.57 -23.19
C GLY A 431 -9.55 12.28 -23.78
N LYS A 432 -9.33 12.54 -25.08
CA LYS A 432 -8.00 12.40 -25.71
C LYS A 432 -6.98 13.37 -25.13
N SER A 433 -7.38 14.61 -24.83
CA SER A 433 -6.51 15.61 -24.21
C SER A 433 -6.17 15.22 -22.78
N ILE A 434 -7.16 14.76 -22.01
CA ILE A 434 -6.97 14.27 -20.64
C ILE A 434 -5.97 13.10 -20.60
N LEU A 435 -6.10 12.13 -21.50
CA LEU A 435 -5.17 10.99 -21.59
C LEU A 435 -3.74 11.42 -21.92
N LYS A 436 -3.56 12.40 -22.82
CA LYS A 436 -2.22 12.94 -23.15
C LYS A 436 -1.57 13.62 -21.94
N VAL A 437 -2.32 14.47 -21.23
CA VAL A 437 -1.83 15.15 -20.03
C VAL A 437 -1.53 14.13 -18.93
N SER A 438 -2.40 13.14 -18.73
CA SER A 438 -2.20 12.05 -17.76
C SER A 438 -0.86 11.35 -17.97
N ARG A 439 -0.58 10.92 -19.20
CA ARG A 439 0.67 10.24 -19.54
C ARG A 439 1.91 11.12 -19.34
N ALA A 440 1.81 12.40 -19.67
CA ALA A 440 2.89 13.35 -19.43
C ALA A 440 3.17 13.54 -17.92
N VAL A 441 2.13 13.66 -17.10
CA VAL A 441 2.26 13.82 -15.65
C VAL A 441 2.89 12.58 -15.01
N ILE A 442 2.48 11.37 -15.40
CA ILE A 442 3.06 10.11 -14.89
C ILE A 442 4.58 10.08 -15.13
N LEU A 443 5.02 10.45 -16.34
CA LEU A 443 6.45 10.48 -16.69
C LEU A 443 7.20 11.52 -15.86
N VAL A 444 6.68 12.75 -15.79
CA VAL A 444 7.32 13.87 -15.06
C VAL A 444 7.39 13.57 -13.56
N PHE A 445 6.31 13.10 -12.97
CA PHE A 445 6.25 12.79 -11.54
C PHE A 445 7.17 11.61 -11.18
N GLY A 446 7.19 10.55 -12.00
CA GLY A 446 8.11 9.43 -11.78
C GLY A 446 9.59 9.83 -11.82
N CYS A 447 9.98 10.66 -12.80
CA CYS A 447 11.34 11.21 -12.87
C CYS A 447 11.65 12.13 -11.67
N PHE A 448 10.71 13.00 -11.29
CA PHE A 448 10.84 13.87 -10.13
C PHE A 448 11.05 13.08 -8.83
N MET A 449 10.30 12.00 -8.63
CA MET A 449 10.42 11.16 -7.44
C MET A 449 11.74 10.38 -7.40
N GLY A 450 12.25 9.94 -8.55
CA GLY A 450 13.60 9.37 -8.64
C GLY A 450 14.68 10.38 -8.19
N LEU A 451 14.58 11.63 -8.61
CA LEU A 451 15.49 12.71 -8.18
C LEU A 451 15.33 13.01 -6.68
N LEU A 452 14.10 13.10 -6.18
CA LEU A 452 13.82 13.37 -4.77
C LEU A 452 14.37 12.24 -3.87
N ALA A 453 14.23 10.98 -4.29
CA ALA A 453 14.79 9.84 -3.58
C ALA A 453 16.33 9.92 -3.47
N ILE A 454 17.03 10.39 -4.51
CA ILE A 454 18.48 10.62 -4.44
C ILE A 454 18.81 11.70 -3.40
N VAL A 455 18.07 12.80 -3.39
CA VAL A 455 18.26 13.90 -2.43
C VAL A 455 18.03 13.40 -1.00
N LEU A 456 16.96 12.64 -0.76
CA LEU A 456 16.63 12.09 0.55
C LEU A 456 17.67 11.08 1.04
N ASN A 457 18.13 10.16 0.17
CA ASN A 457 19.21 9.23 0.49
C ASN A 457 20.50 9.98 0.85
N LYS A 458 20.87 11.02 0.08
CA LYS A 458 22.06 11.84 0.36
C LYS A 458 21.92 12.66 1.65
N ALA A 459 20.71 13.07 1.99
CA ALA A 459 20.41 13.73 3.25
C ALA A 459 20.42 12.77 4.46
N GLY A 460 20.50 11.45 4.25
CA GLY A 460 20.49 10.46 5.32
C GLY A 460 19.08 10.18 5.88
N VAL A 461 18.02 10.52 5.14
CA VAL A 461 16.64 10.23 5.57
C VAL A 461 16.33 8.76 5.35
N SER A 462 16.07 8.04 6.45
CA SER A 462 15.73 6.62 6.39
C SER A 462 14.24 6.38 6.16
N LEU A 463 13.91 5.14 5.75
CA LEU A 463 12.53 4.67 5.64
C LEU A 463 11.78 4.84 6.97
N GLY A 464 12.38 4.40 8.08
CA GLY A 464 11.77 4.49 9.40
C GLY A 464 11.50 5.94 9.84
N TRP A 465 12.44 6.85 9.58
CA TRP A 465 12.24 8.26 9.90
C TRP A 465 11.07 8.86 9.13
N MET A 466 11.02 8.65 7.81
CA MET A 466 9.95 9.17 6.96
C MET A 466 8.58 8.59 7.36
N TYR A 467 8.56 7.30 7.70
CA TYR A 467 7.35 6.60 8.14
C TYR A 467 6.77 7.18 9.42
N LEU A 468 7.60 7.52 10.41
CA LEU A 468 7.13 8.12 11.66
C LEU A 468 6.77 9.61 11.51
N ALA A 469 7.44 10.31 10.60
CA ALA A 469 7.25 11.75 10.38
C ALA A 469 5.96 12.07 9.61
N MET A 470 5.43 11.13 8.81
CA MET A 470 4.34 11.43 7.86
C MET A 470 3.14 12.13 8.49
N GLY A 471 2.61 11.64 9.61
CA GLY A 471 1.42 12.26 10.21
C GLY A 471 1.66 13.62 10.85
N VAL A 472 2.91 14.03 11.09
CA VAL A 472 3.22 15.42 11.45
C VAL A 472 2.79 16.36 10.32
N PHE A 473 3.15 16.01 9.09
CA PHE A 473 2.91 16.84 7.91
C PHE A 473 1.46 16.76 7.41
N ILE A 474 0.88 15.56 7.31
CA ILE A 474 -0.41 15.35 6.65
C ILE A 474 -1.56 15.03 7.61
N GLY A 475 -1.30 14.75 8.89
CA GLY A 475 -2.31 14.27 9.85
C GLY A 475 -3.46 15.25 10.11
N SER A 476 -3.19 16.56 10.05
CA SER A 476 -4.18 17.62 10.25
C SER A 476 -5.32 17.64 9.22
N ALA A 477 -5.11 17.09 8.02
CA ALA A 477 -6.13 17.04 6.96
C ALA A 477 -7.13 15.89 7.13
N VAL A 478 -6.83 14.88 7.96
CA VAL A 478 -7.61 13.64 8.09
C VAL A 478 -9.06 13.92 8.52
N ILE A 479 -9.23 14.55 9.68
CA ILE A 479 -10.55 14.81 10.25
C ILE A 479 -11.34 15.77 9.35
N PRO A 480 -10.73 16.84 8.79
CA PRO A 480 -11.37 17.63 7.77
C PRO A 480 -11.87 16.86 6.55
N ILE A 481 -11.07 15.98 5.95
CA ILE A 481 -11.54 15.14 4.84
C ILE A 481 -12.66 14.20 5.29
N ALA A 482 -12.56 13.60 6.48
CA ALA A 482 -13.63 12.75 7.00
C ALA A 482 -14.96 13.51 7.14
N PHE A 483 -14.92 14.72 7.70
CA PHE A 483 -16.10 15.59 7.83
C PHE A 483 -16.68 16.02 6.49
N MET A 484 -15.87 16.08 5.43
CA MET A 484 -16.29 16.38 4.05
C MET A 484 -17.38 15.43 3.56
N LEU A 485 -17.44 14.18 4.01
CA LEU A 485 -18.56 13.28 3.67
C LEU A 485 -19.42 12.94 4.87
N LEU A 486 -18.89 12.88 6.09
CA LEU A 486 -19.64 12.35 7.22
C LEU A 486 -20.53 13.37 7.92
N TRP A 487 -20.24 14.68 7.82
CA TRP A 487 -20.90 15.68 8.64
C TRP A 487 -21.47 16.85 7.83
N LYS A 488 -22.80 16.93 7.74
CA LYS A 488 -23.52 17.98 6.99
C LYS A 488 -23.27 19.42 7.46
N LYS A 489 -22.92 19.61 8.75
CA LYS A 489 -22.68 20.95 9.30
C LYS A 489 -21.27 21.47 9.04
N ALA A 490 -20.34 20.61 8.61
CA ALA A 490 -18.95 20.97 8.46
C ALA A 490 -18.73 22.09 7.42
N ASN A 491 -18.02 23.15 7.81
CA ASN A 491 -17.90 24.38 7.03
C ASN A 491 -16.52 24.55 6.38
N SER A 492 -16.46 25.33 5.29
CA SER A 492 -15.23 25.55 4.51
C SER A 492 -14.12 26.24 5.32
N LYS A 493 -14.46 27.28 6.11
CA LYS A 493 -13.50 28.01 6.95
C LYS A 493 -12.80 27.10 7.96
N GLY A 494 -13.58 26.24 8.62
CA GLY A 494 -13.05 25.28 9.60
C GLY A 494 -12.19 24.22 8.95
N ALA A 495 -12.56 23.75 7.76
CA ALA A 495 -11.76 22.78 7.02
C ALA A 495 -10.39 23.37 6.65
N ILE A 496 -10.35 24.60 6.12
CA ILE A 496 -9.10 25.29 5.75
C ILE A 496 -8.22 25.56 6.98
N LEU A 497 -8.80 26.19 8.01
CA LEU A 497 -8.07 26.55 9.23
C LEU A 497 -7.60 25.31 9.98
N GLY A 498 -8.44 24.27 10.09
CA GLY A 498 -8.06 23.03 10.77
C GLY A 498 -6.88 22.35 10.08
N THR A 499 -6.95 22.17 8.77
CA THR A 499 -5.86 21.55 8.00
C THR A 499 -4.56 22.37 8.08
N THR A 500 -4.61 23.69 7.87
CA THR A 500 -3.40 24.53 7.82
C THR A 500 -2.79 24.80 9.20
N VAL A 501 -3.59 25.30 10.15
CA VAL A 501 -3.11 25.61 11.50
C VAL A 501 -2.71 24.33 12.22
N GLY A 502 -3.43 23.22 12.03
CA GLY A 502 -3.07 21.95 12.64
C GLY A 502 -1.70 21.43 12.18
N CYS A 503 -1.40 21.51 10.88
CA CYS A 503 -0.08 21.16 10.35
C CYS A 503 1.03 22.04 10.97
N VAL A 504 0.83 23.36 11.01
CA VAL A 504 1.81 24.29 11.61
C VAL A 504 2.06 23.96 13.09
N LEU A 505 1.00 23.74 13.87
CA LEU A 505 1.11 23.38 15.29
C LEU A 505 1.81 22.02 15.47
N GLY A 506 1.53 21.04 14.60
CA GLY A 506 2.20 19.74 14.59
C GLY A 506 3.70 19.86 14.34
N VAL A 507 4.11 20.59 13.31
CA VAL A 507 5.52 20.83 12.97
C VAL A 507 6.24 21.60 14.08
N VAL A 508 5.64 22.67 14.60
CA VAL A 508 6.21 23.45 15.70
C VAL A 508 6.42 22.57 16.94
N THR A 509 5.43 21.75 17.29
CA THR A 509 5.53 20.84 18.44
C THR A 509 6.62 19.79 18.23
N TRP A 510 6.67 19.17 17.05
CA TRP A 510 7.67 18.18 16.70
C TRP A 510 9.10 18.70 16.88
N VAL A 511 9.40 19.86 16.28
CA VAL A 511 10.73 20.49 16.37
C VAL A 511 11.03 20.98 17.80
N SER A 512 10.04 21.55 18.49
CA SER A 512 10.21 22.05 19.86
C SER A 512 10.51 20.93 20.84
N VAL A 513 9.80 19.80 20.75
CA VAL A 513 10.03 18.64 21.63
C VAL A 513 11.41 18.03 21.35
N ALA A 514 11.85 17.99 20.09
CA ALA A 514 13.21 17.55 19.76
C ALA A 514 14.26 18.44 20.44
N LYS A 515 14.13 19.76 20.32
CA LYS A 515 15.05 20.73 20.93
C LYS A 515 15.05 20.69 22.45
N ILE A 516 13.87 20.65 23.08
CA ILE A 516 13.73 20.72 24.55
C ILE A 516 14.21 19.42 25.21
N LYS A 517 13.90 18.25 24.63
CA LYS A 517 14.20 16.96 25.26
C LYS A 517 15.62 16.47 24.96
N TYR A 518 16.16 16.78 23.79
CA TYR A 518 17.45 16.26 23.33
C TYR A 518 18.51 17.35 23.06
N GLY A 519 18.19 18.62 23.28
CA GLY A 519 19.16 19.73 23.22
C GLY A 519 19.47 20.26 21.81
N GLU A 520 19.18 19.50 20.76
CA GLU A 520 19.45 19.87 19.36
C GLU A 520 18.37 19.38 18.38
N VAL A 521 18.35 19.95 17.18
CA VAL A 521 17.41 19.60 16.10
C VAL A 521 18.22 19.05 14.93
N ASN A 522 18.20 17.74 14.76
CA ASN A 522 18.80 17.03 13.62
C ASN A 522 17.96 15.78 13.28
N LEU A 523 18.38 14.99 12.29
CA LEU A 523 17.63 13.81 11.86
C LEU A 523 17.50 12.75 12.96
N ASP A 524 18.51 12.59 13.82
CA ASP A 524 18.44 11.64 14.94
C ASP A 524 17.44 12.10 16.00
N THR A 525 17.55 13.35 16.48
CA THR A 525 16.67 13.85 17.55
C THR A 525 15.22 13.97 17.09
N THR A 526 14.98 14.43 15.86
CA THR A 526 13.63 14.50 15.28
C THR A 526 13.05 13.12 14.97
N GLY A 527 13.92 12.13 14.71
CA GLY A 527 13.62 10.72 14.47
C GLY A 527 13.14 9.94 15.69
N LYS A 528 13.38 10.45 16.90
CA LYS A 528 13.00 9.74 18.13
C LYS A 528 11.48 9.68 18.31
N ASN A 529 11.03 8.68 19.05
CA ASN A 529 9.60 8.44 19.31
C ASN A 529 8.88 9.61 19.99
N ALA A 530 9.52 10.33 20.92
CA ALA A 530 8.81 11.39 21.68
C ALA A 530 8.44 12.63 20.83
N PRO A 531 9.35 13.22 20.02
CA PRO A 531 9.01 14.26 19.07
C PRO A 531 7.98 13.78 18.06
N MET A 532 8.16 12.59 17.49
CA MET A 532 7.23 12.03 16.50
C MET A 532 5.82 11.88 17.10
N LEU A 533 5.70 11.32 18.29
CA LEU A 533 4.42 11.17 18.99
C LEU A 533 3.73 12.53 19.19
N ALA A 534 4.45 13.50 19.73
CA ALA A 534 3.89 14.81 20.04
C ALA A 534 3.45 15.55 18.77
N GLY A 535 4.28 15.58 17.73
CA GLY A 535 3.97 16.21 16.45
C GLY A 535 2.77 15.59 15.75
N ASN A 536 2.73 14.26 15.67
CA ASN A 536 1.63 13.52 15.04
C ASN A 536 0.30 13.80 15.77
N LEU A 537 0.28 13.65 17.11
CA LEU A 537 -0.93 13.88 17.91
C LEU A 537 -1.43 15.32 17.81
N VAL A 538 -0.53 16.30 17.94
CA VAL A 538 -0.93 17.71 17.82
C VAL A 538 -1.47 17.99 16.41
N SER A 539 -0.84 17.48 15.36
CA SER A 539 -1.28 17.70 13.96
C SER A 539 -2.73 17.23 13.75
N ILE A 540 -3.03 15.96 14.05
CA ILE A 540 -4.36 15.39 13.82
C ILE A 540 -5.43 15.98 14.74
N LEU A 541 -5.14 16.11 16.05
CA LEU A 541 -6.13 16.52 17.04
C LEU A 541 -6.49 17.99 16.90
N SER A 542 -5.49 18.87 16.74
CA SER A 542 -5.75 20.30 16.56
C SER A 542 -6.51 20.56 15.26
N GLY A 543 -6.16 19.87 14.16
CA GLY A 543 -6.89 20.01 12.90
C GLY A 543 -8.37 19.62 13.01
N GLY A 544 -8.65 18.52 13.71
CA GLY A 544 -10.02 18.08 13.99
C GLY A 544 -10.78 19.04 14.92
N VAL A 545 -10.17 19.47 16.02
CA VAL A 545 -10.79 20.37 17.00
C VAL A 545 -11.12 21.72 16.38
N ILE A 546 -10.19 22.33 15.63
CA ILE A 546 -10.40 23.62 14.97
C ILE A 546 -11.55 23.52 13.96
N HIS A 547 -11.58 22.47 13.14
CA HIS A 547 -12.66 22.29 12.18
C HIS A 547 -14.00 22.01 12.86
N ALA A 548 -14.02 21.20 13.93
CA ALA A 548 -15.22 20.91 14.70
C ALA A 548 -15.80 22.18 15.34
N ILE A 549 -14.99 22.96 16.05
CA ILE A 549 -15.41 24.20 16.71
C ILE A 549 -15.92 25.20 15.67
N SER A 550 -15.18 25.45 14.59
CA SER A 550 -15.61 26.35 13.52
C SER A 550 -16.96 25.92 12.93
N SER A 551 -17.17 24.62 12.73
CA SER A 551 -18.41 24.08 12.16
C SER A 551 -19.59 24.10 13.11
N LEU A 552 -19.34 24.06 14.43
CA LEU A 552 -20.37 24.25 15.45
C LEU A 552 -20.77 25.73 15.56
N LEU A 553 -19.81 26.64 15.44
CA LEU A 553 -20.04 28.09 15.48
C LEU A 553 -20.75 28.62 14.22
N ALA A 554 -20.40 28.09 13.05
CA ALA A 554 -20.97 28.53 11.77
C ALA A 554 -21.35 27.32 10.88
N PRO A 555 -22.45 26.61 11.20
CA PRO A 555 -22.83 25.39 10.49
C PRO A 555 -23.32 25.64 9.05
N GLN A 556 -22.83 24.86 8.07
CA GLN A 556 -23.18 25.03 6.65
C GLN A 556 -24.48 24.29 6.23
N ASN A 557 -24.91 23.25 6.96
CA ASN A 557 -26.10 22.41 6.64
C ASN A 557 -26.20 21.98 5.16
N TYR A 558 -25.15 21.34 4.65
CA TYR A 558 -25.00 20.96 3.24
C TYR A 558 -25.95 19.83 2.77
N ASP A 559 -26.50 19.96 1.56
CA ASP A 559 -27.52 19.08 0.94
C ASP A 559 -26.99 18.02 -0.03
N TRP A 560 -25.70 18.09 -0.40
CA TRP A 560 -25.00 17.18 -1.32
C TRP A 560 -25.43 17.28 -2.79
N GLU A 561 -26.16 18.31 -3.20
CA GLU A 561 -26.57 18.44 -4.61
C GLU A 561 -25.38 18.71 -5.52
N THR A 562 -24.51 19.65 -5.15
CA THR A 562 -23.37 20.03 -6.00
C THR A 562 -22.34 18.90 -6.15
N THR A 563 -22.16 18.04 -5.13
CA THR A 563 -21.29 16.85 -5.25
C THR A 563 -21.91 15.74 -6.12
N ARG A 564 -23.24 15.62 -6.14
CA ARG A 564 -23.94 14.70 -7.06
C ARG A 564 -23.93 15.21 -8.50
N ALA A 565 -23.82 16.52 -8.70
CA ALA A 565 -23.78 17.16 -10.01
C ALA A 565 -22.40 17.15 -10.71
N ILE A 566 -21.37 16.54 -10.11
CA ILE A 566 -20.06 16.38 -10.75
C ILE A 566 -20.25 15.64 -12.09
N SER A 567 -19.67 16.20 -13.16
CA SER A 567 -19.87 15.71 -14.53
C SER A 567 -18.77 14.76 -14.97
N THR A 568 -19.16 13.66 -15.61
CA THR A 568 -18.24 12.76 -16.31
C THR A 568 -17.85 13.37 -17.66
N VAL A 569 -16.63 13.07 -18.11
CA VAL A 569 -16.10 13.54 -19.41
C VAL A 569 -16.79 12.81 -20.55
N GLU A 570 -16.99 11.50 -20.39
CA GLU A 570 -17.65 10.62 -21.35
C GLU A 570 -18.80 9.90 -20.63
N LYS A 571 -19.93 9.68 -21.30
CA LYS A 571 -21.02 8.86 -20.75
C LYS A 571 -20.66 7.39 -20.92
N ASP A 572 -20.06 6.79 -19.89
CA ASP A 572 -19.88 5.34 -19.85
C ASP A 572 -21.24 4.68 -19.65
N LYS A 573 -21.69 3.90 -20.63
CA LYS A 573 -22.79 2.94 -20.46
C LYS A 573 -22.24 1.78 -19.63
N GLY A 574 -22.06 1.98 -18.33
CA GLY A 574 -21.76 0.88 -17.43
C GLY A 574 -22.99 -0.03 -17.34
N ASP A 575 -22.80 -1.34 -17.51
CA ASP A 575 -23.84 -2.38 -17.30
C ASP A 575 -24.22 -2.56 -15.81
N ILE A 576 -24.03 -1.54 -14.97
CA ILE A 576 -24.34 -1.61 -13.54
C ILE A 576 -25.83 -1.30 -13.37
N PRO A 577 -26.63 -2.21 -12.82
CA PRO A 577 -28.05 -1.97 -12.61
C PRO A 577 -28.27 -0.70 -11.77
N THR A 578 -29.16 0.18 -12.22
CA THR A 578 -29.52 1.42 -11.50
C THR A 578 -30.00 1.14 -10.07
N GLU A 579 -30.57 -0.05 -9.84
CA GLU A 579 -30.95 -0.52 -8.51
C GLU A 579 -29.80 -0.59 -7.51
N GLU A 580 -28.55 -0.79 -7.94
CA GLU A 580 -27.39 -0.84 -7.04
C GLU A 580 -27.09 0.53 -6.40
N TYR A 581 -27.48 1.62 -7.06
CA TYR A 581 -27.30 2.98 -6.56
C TYR A 581 -28.49 3.47 -5.71
N THR A 582 -29.46 2.61 -5.41
CA THR A 582 -30.59 2.98 -4.56
C THR A 582 -30.13 3.35 -3.14
N GLU A 583 -30.62 4.50 -2.65
CA GLU A 583 -30.26 5.05 -1.33
C GLU A 583 -30.45 4.00 -0.22
N ALA A 584 -31.53 3.21 -0.28
CA ALA A 584 -31.83 2.16 0.68
C ALA A 584 -30.75 1.05 0.73
N LYS A 585 -30.26 0.58 -0.42
CA LYS A 585 -29.19 -0.44 -0.46
C LYS A 585 -27.87 0.14 0.07
N LEU A 586 -27.54 1.39 -0.28
CA LEU A 586 -26.33 2.07 0.18
C LEU A 586 -26.34 2.35 1.68
N ILE A 587 -27.48 2.75 2.26
CA ILE A 587 -27.64 2.93 3.71
C ILE A 587 -27.47 1.59 4.44
N LYS A 588 -28.06 0.50 3.91
CA LYS A 588 -27.89 -0.84 4.48
C LYS A 588 -26.43 -1.30 4.43
N ALA A 589 -25.74 -1.08 3.30
CA ALA A 589 -24.31 -1.39 3.15
C ALA A 589 -23.45 -0.57 4.12
N LYS A 590 -23.75 0.72 4.30
CA LYS A 590 -23.09 1.58 5.29
C LYS A 590 -23.28 1.06 6.72
N ALA A 591 -24.52 0.77 7.11
CA ALA A 591 -24.82 0.25 8.45
C ALA A 591 -24.06 -1.05 8.73
N TRP A 592 -23.96 -1.91 7.71
CA TRP A 592 -23.21 -3.16 7.80
C TRP A 592 -21.71 -2.93 8.01
N ILE A 593 -21.06 -2.09 7.18
CA ILE A 593 -19.62 -1.86 7.33
C ILE A 593 -19.28 -1.09 8.60
N MET A 594 -20.13 -0.16 9.05
CA MET A 594 -19.92 0.48 10.34
C MET A 594 -19.98 -0.54 11.48
N ARG A 595 -20.99 -1.42 11.49
CA ARG A 595 -21.14 -2.43 12.54
C ARG A 595 -19.93 -3.37 12.61
N TRP A 596 -19.54 -3.94 11.47
CA TRP A 596 -18.42 -4.88 11.42
C TRP A 596 -17.06 -4.19 11.53
N GLY A 597 -16.85 -3.08 10.82
CA GLY A 597 -15.61 -2.31 10.87
C GLY A 597 -15.29 -1.80 12.28
N ILE A 598 -16.28 -1.21 12.98
CA ILE A 598 -16.11 -0.78 14.38
C ILE A 598 -15.95 -1.99 15.29
N GLY A 599 -16.75 -3.05 15.11
CA GLY A 599 -16.65 -4.28 15.90
C GLY A 599 -15.26 -4.90 15.85
N PHE A 600 -14.71 -5.09 14.64
CA PHE A 600 -13.36 -5.61 14.45
C PHE A 600 -12.28 -4.66 14.97
N THR A 601 -12.46 -3.34 14.81
CA THR A 601 -11.55 -2.35 15.39
C THR A 601 -11.48 -2.49 16.91
N ILE A 602 -12.63 -2.61 17.59
CA ILE A 602 -12.68 -2.82 19.05
C ILE A 602 -11.99 -4.14 19.42
N VAL A 603 -12.26 -5.22 18.67
CA VAL A 603 -11.66 -6.54 18.95
C VAL A 603 -10.13 -6.49 18.81
N ILE A 604 -9.62 -5.94 17.71
CA ILE A 604 -8.19 -5.96 17.39
C ILE A 604 -7.41 -4.94 18.23
N VAL A 605 -7.95 -3.75 18.48
CA VAL A 605 -7.18 -2.65 19.08
C VAL A 605 -7.38 -2.53 20.59
N VAL A 606 -8.55 -2.94 21.08
CA VAL A 606 -8.90 -2.81 22.50
C VAL A 606 -8.93 -4.17 23.17
N LEU A 607 -9.78 -5.08 22.70
CA LEU A 607 -10.03 -6.34 23.37
C LEU A 607 -8.78 -7.23 23.39
N TRP A 608 -8.12 -7.44 22.24
CA TRP A 608 -6.95 -8.31 22.18
C TRP A 608 -5.79 -7.78 23.04
N PRO A 609 -5.37 -6.51 22.97
CA PRO A 609 -4.36 -5.98 23.88
C PRO A 609 -4.76 -6.14 25.34
N VAL A 610 -5.97 -5.73 25.73
CA VAL A 610 -6.46 -5.82 27.11
C VAL A 610 -6.43 -7.27 27.62
N LEU A 611 -6.84 -8.24 26.81
CA LEU A 611 -6.78 -9.66 27.17
C LEU A 611 -5.34 -10.20 27.30
N SER A 612 -4.38 -9.57 26.63
CA SER A 612 -2.97 -9.95 26.70
C SER A 612 -2.21 -9.30 27.88
N LEU A 613 -2.70 -8.18 28.45
CA LEU A 613 -2.01 -7.46 29.55
C LEU A 613 -1.82 -8.32 30.83
N PRO A 614 -2.82 -9.08 31.32
CA PRO A 614 -2.68 -9.87 32.55
C PRO A 614 -1.61 -10.96 32.47
N ILE A 615 -1.22 -11.35 31.26
CA ILE A 615 -0.24 -12.40 31.01
C ILE A 615 1.17 -11.92 31.39
N GLY A 616 1.44 -10.62 31.24
CA GLY A 616 2.76 -10.06 31.48
C GLY A 616 3.79 -10.58 30.48
N GLU A 617 4.59 -11.54 30.90
CA GLU A 617 5.54 -12.26 30.05
C GLU A 617 4.90 -13.55 29.53
N PHE A 618 4.94 -13.77 28.22
CA PHE A 618 4.33 -14.94 27.61
C PHE A 618 5.06 -16.20 28.05
N ASN A 619 4.29 -17.24 28.40
CA ASN A 619 4.84 -18.57 28.52
C ASN A 619 4.92 -19.24 27.14
N LYS A 620 5.65 -20.35 27.07
CA LYS A 620 5.84 -21.13 25.84
C LYS A 620 4.53 -21.52 25.15
N LYS A 621 3.50 -21.91 25.91
CA LYS A 621 2.18 -22.28 25.35
C LYS A 621 1.49 -21.09 24.68
N TYR A 622 1.54 -19.93 25.33
CA TYR A 622 0.94 -18.70 24.80
C TYR A 622 1.69 -18.19 23.56
N PHE A 623 3.02 -18.23 23.57
CA PHE A 623 3.80 -17.90 22.38
C PHE A 623 3.54 -18.86 21.23
N THR A 624 3.40 -20.16 21.50
CA THR A 624 3.00 -21.14 20.48
C THR A 624 1.63 -20.82 19.90
N LEU A 625 0.64 -20.44 20.73
CA LEU A 625 -0.66 -19.96 20.25
C LEU A 625 -0.50 -18.73 19.35
N TRP A 626 0.35 -17.77 19.74
CA TRP A 626 0.65 -16.58 18.93
C TRP A 626 1.21 -16.94 17.54
N ALA A 627 2.17 -17.86 17.50
CA ALA A 627 2.74 -18.36 16.25
C ALA A 627 1.69 -19.11 15.39
N ILE A 628 0.84 -19.93 16.01
CA ILE A 628 -0.26 -20.62 15.31
C ILE A 628 -1.23 -19.61 14.70
N ILE A 629 -1.59 -18.55 15.43
CA ILE A 629 -2.45 -17.48 14.91
C ILE A 629 -1.77 -16.81 13.72
N SER A 630 -0.47 -16.49 13.81
CA SER A 630 0.32 -15.94 12.70
C SER A 630 0.29 -16.85 11.46
N ILE A 631 0.53 -18.15 11.62
CA ILE A 631 0.50 -19.13 10.51
C ILE A 631 -0.90 -19.22 9.91
N ALA A 632 -1.92 -19.41 10.74
CA ALA A 632 -3.30 -19.60 10.30
C ALA A 632 -3.82 -18.36 9.57
N TRP A 633 -3.61 -17.17 10.14
CA TRP A 633 -4.08 -15.92 9.55
C TRP A 633 -3.37 -15.61 8.23
N GLY A 634 -2.04 -15.79 8.18
CA GLY A 634 -1.25 -15.66 6.96
C GLY A 634 -1.72 -16.60 5.86
N THR A 635 -1.95 -17.87 6.20
CA THR A 635 -2.37 -18.90 5.23
C THR A 635 -3.79 -18.69 4.74
N ILE A 636 -4.74 -18.46 5.66
CA ILE A 636 -6.15 -18.23 5.32
C ILE A 636 -6.27 -16.94 4.49
N GLY A 637 -5.56 -15.89 4.89
CA GLY A 637 -5.50 -14.63 4.12
C GLY A 637 -4.99 -14.86 2.70
N SER A 638 -3.88 -15.59 2.53
CA SER A 638 -3.34 -15.96 1.23
C SER A 638 -4.35 -16.74 0.38
N VAL A 639 -5.02 -17.75 0.94
CA VAL A 639 -6.05 -18.52 0.23
C VAL A 639 -7.19 -17.61 -0.24
N VAL A 640 -7.68 -16.72 0.63
CA VAL A 640 -8.77 -15.80 0.28
C VAL A 640 -8.36 -14.88 -0.87
N ILE A 641 -7.19 -14.24 -0.81
CA ILE A 641 -6.77 -13.26 -1.82
C ILE A 641 -6.37 -13.92 -3.15
N ILE A 642 -5.84 -15.13 -3.12
CA ILE A 642 -5.47 -15.86 -4.34
C ILE A 642 -6.72 -16.41 -5.04
N PHE A 643 -7.63 -17.08 -4.30
CA PHE A 643 -8.71 -17.81 -4.96
C PHE A 643 -10.00 -17.01 -5.13
N LEU A 644 -10.35 -16.09 -4.23
CA LEU A 644 -11.62 -15.36 -4.31
C LEU A 644 -11.76 -14.53 -5.61
N PRO A 645 -10.75 -13.78 -6.08
CA PRO A 645 -10.86 -13.03 -7.33
C PRO A 645 -11.03 -13.93 -8.55
N LEU A 646 -10.38 -15.11 -8.55
CA LEU A 646 -10.48 -16.10 -9.62
C LEU A 646 -11.88 -16.70 -9.69
N ILE A 647 -12.45 -17.06 -8.53
CA ILE A 647 -13.81 -17.62 -8.44
C ILE A 647 -14.83 -16.59 -8.96
N GLU A 648 -14.74 -15.34 -8.52
CA GLU A 648 -15.69 -14.28 -8.95
C GLU A 648 -15.56 -13.91 -10.44
N SER A 649 -14.37 -14.13 -11.02
CA SER A 649 -14.06 -13.79 -12.42
C SER A 649 -14.13 -15.00 -13.36
N TRP A 650 -14.51 -16.17 -12.86
CA TRP A 650 -14.43 -17.44 -13.61
C TRP A 650 -15.23 -17.42 -14.91
N GLU A 651 -16.44 -16.86 -14.90
CA GLU A 651 -17.25 -16.72 -16.12
C GLU A 651 -16.55 -15.85 -17.17
N THR A 652 -16.00 -14.71 -16.77
CA THR A 652 -15.26 -13.81 -17.66
C THR A 652 -13.96 -14.47 -18.17
N LEU A 653 -13.25 -15.22 -17.32
CA LEU A 653 -12.06 -15.96 -17.72
C LEU A 653 -12.39 -17.08 -18.71
N ARG A 654 -13.45 -17.85 -18.44
CA ARG A 654 -13.94 -18.90 -19.34
C ARG A 654 -14.32 -18.30 -20.69
N ASP A 655 -15.02 -17.18 -20.68
CA ASP A 655 -15.43 -16.48 -21.88
C ASP A 655 -14.24 -15.98 -22.72
N VAL A 656 -13.19 -15.45 -22.09
CA VAL A 656 -11.96 -15.03 -22.77
C VAL A 656 -11.23 -16.24 -23.32
N MET A 657 -11.11 -17.33 -22.54
CA MET A 657 -10.46 -18.56 -23.02
C MET A 657 -11.21 -19.17 -24.21
N LEU A 658 -12.52 -19.30 -24.13
CA LEU A 658 -13.34 -19.76 -25.25
C LEU A 658 -13.19 -18.83 -26.47
N GLY A 659 -13.21 -17.52 -26.26
CA GLY A 659 -12.95 -16.54 -27.33
C GLY A 659 -11.59 -16.70 -28.01
N MET A 660 -10.54 -17.01 -27.24
CA MET A 660 -9.20 -17.28 -27.76
C MET A 660 -9.13 -18.56 -28.60
N PHE A 661 -9.93 -19.59 -28.26
CA PHE A 661 -9.89 -20.89 -28.94
C PHE A 661 -10.89 -21.01 -30.10
N THR A 662 -12.08 -20.41 -30.02
CA THR A 662 -13.14 -20.67 -31.00
C THR A 662 -13.59 -19.45 -31.81
N ASN A 663 -13.17 -18.22 -31.47
CA ASN A 663 -13.63 -16.97 -32.14
C ASN A 663 -15.17 -16.78 -32.20
N ASP A 664 -15.97 -17.68 -31.62
CA ASP A 664 -17.44 -17.70 -31.74
C ASP A 664 -18.09 -16.40 -31.25
N ARG A 665 -17.55 -15.83 -30.16
CA ARG A 665 -18.09 -14.59 -29.58
C ARG A 665 -17.85 -13.36 -30.47
N LEU A 666 -16.78 -13.37 -31.27
CA LEU A 666 -16.55 -12.34 -32.27
C LEU A 666 -17.58 -12.43 -33.38
N ILE A 667 -17.89 -13.65 -33.81
CA ILE A 667 -18.95 -13.92 -34.78
C ILE A 667 -20.31 -13.50 -34.21
N GLU A 668 -20.58 -13.81 -32.94
CA GLU A 668 -21.82 -13.44 -32.26
C GLU A 668 -21.99 -11.91 -32.12
N LYS A 669 -20.92 -11.17 -31.77
CA LYS A 669 -20.94 -9.69 -31.74
C LYS A 669 -21.07 -9.07 -33.13
N VAL A 670 -20.42 -9.64 -34.14
CA VAL A 670 -20.58 -9.22 -35.54
C VAL A 670 -22.03 -9.44 -35.98
N ASN A 671 -22.63 -10.56 -35.60
CA ASN A 671 -24.04 -10.86 -35.88
C ASN A 671 -24.99 -9.90 -35.15
N GLU A 672 -24.73 -9.57 -33.87
CA GLU A 672 -25.52 -8.60 -33.11
C GLU A 672 -25.40 -7.17 -33.69
N MET A 673 -24.19 -6.77 -34.10
CA MET A 673 -23.97 -5.50 -34.81
C MET A 673 -24.68 -5.47 -36.15
N ASN A 674 -24.63 -6.56 -36.92
CA ASN A 674 -25.36 -6.69 -38.18
C ASN A 674 -26.87 -6.60 -37.97
N LEU A 675 -27.41 -7.23 -36.92
CA LEU A 675 -28.82 -7.13 -36.54
C LEU A 675 -29.21 -5.70 -36.16
N LYS A 676 -28.42 -5.00 -35.34
CA LYS A 676 -28.66 -3.59 -34.97
C LYS A 676 -28.56 -2.65 -36.16
N LEU A 677 -27.59 -2.87 -37.03
CA LEU A 677 -27.42 -2.11 -38.27
C LEU A 677 -28.61 -2.35 -39.19
N HIS A 678 -29.04 -3.59 -39.37
CA HIS A 678 -30.20 -3.94 -40.19
C HIS A 678 -31.50 -3.35 -39.63
N ALA A 679 -31.66 -3.33 -38.30
CA ALA A 679 -32.79 -2.68 -37.65
C ALA A 679 -32.78 -1.15 -37.84
N LEU A 680 -31.60 -0.51 -37.78
CA LEU A 680 -31.42 0.93 -38.04
C LEU A 680 -31.68 1.28 -39.51
N VAL A 681 -31.21 0.46 -40.44
CA VAL A 681 -31.44 0.62 -41.88
C VAL A 681 -32.94 0.51 -42.20
N MET A 682 -33.64 -0.47 -41.60
CA MET A 682 -35.10 -0.62 -41.76
C MET A 682 -35.90 0.52 -41.10
N ALA A 683 -35.37 1.16 -40.06
CA ALA A 683 -36.04 2.27 -39.37
C ALA A 683 -35.88 3.63 -40.09
N LEU A 684 -34.98 3.73 -41.07
CA LEU A 684 -34.66 4.96 -41.79
C LEU A 684 -34.68 4.72 -43.32
N PRO A 685 -35.79 5.06 -44.02
CA PRO A 685 -35.94 4.81 -45.46
C PRO A 685 -34.84 5.44 -46.33
N GLU A 686 -34.27 6.56 -45.89
CA GLU A 686 -33.14 7.22 -46.57
C GLU A 686 -31.82 6.44 -46.40
N ALA A 687 -31.60 5.80 -45.26
CA ALA A 687 -30.40 5.00 -44.99
C ALA A 687 -30.41 3.69 -45.81
N GLU A 688 -31.58 3.08 -46.00
CA GLU A 688 -31.74 1.92 -46.89
C GLU A 688 -31.40 2.26 -48.34
N ARG A 689 -31.83 3.42 -48.84
CA ARG A 689 -31.51 3.90 -50.19
C ARG A 689 -30.00 4.09 -50.40
N ILE A 690 -29.33 4.72 -49.44
CA ILE A 690 -27.88 4.95 -49.47
C ILE A 690 -27.12 3.62 -49.40
N TYR A 691 -27.53 2.71 -48.52
CA TYR A 691 -26.93 1.38 -48.38
C TYR A 691 -27.05 0.54 -49.66
N LEU A 692 -28.23 0.54 -50.31
CA LEU A 692 -28.43 -0.14 -51.58
C LEU A 692 -27.58 0.48 -52.71
N LEU A 693 -27.45 1.80 -52.74
CA LEU A 693 -26.60 2.51 -53.70
C LEU A 693 -25.11 2.20 -53.51
N GLU A 694 -24.62 2.12 -52.27
CA GLU A 694 -23.24 1.72 -51.99
C GLU A 694 -22.99 0.24 -52.31
N LYS A 695 -23.97 -0.62 -52.02
CA LYS A 695 -23.89 -2.05 -52.37
C LYS A 695 -23.88 -2.28 -53.87
N GLU A 696 -24.64 -1.51 -54.65
CA GLU A 696 -24.57 -1.52 -56.11
C GLU A 696 -23.23 -0.97 -56.63
N LYS A 697 -22.69 0.09 -56.01
CA LYS A 697 -21.35 0.60 -56.36
C LYS A 697 -20.26 -0.44 -56.10
N ALA A 698 -20.30 -1.12 -54.95
CA ALA A 698 -19.35 -2.19 -54.62
C ALA A 698 -19.47 -3.35 -55.63
N ARG A 699 -20.70 -3.80 -55.92
CA ARG A 699 -20.95 -4.86 -56.91
C ARG A 699 -20.48 -4.49 -58.32
N LYS A 700 -20.65 -3.22 -58.74
CA LYS A 700 -20.12 -2.72 -60.02
C LYS A 700 -18.59 -2.67 -60.03
N LYS A 701 -17.96 -2.36 -58.90
CA LYS A 701 -16.51 -2.33 -58.76
C LYS A 701 -15.91 -3.75 -58.84
N ASP A 702 -16.55 -4.72 -58.19
CA ASP A 702 -16.16 -6.13 -58.27
C ASP A 702 -16.34 -6.68 -59.71
N LEU A 703 -17.41 -6.29 -60.41
CA LEU A 703 -17.63 -6.67 -61.81
C LEU A 703 -16.62 -6.02 -62.79
N LEU A 704 -16.10 -4.83 -62.47
CA LEU A 704 -15.05 -4.17 -63.24
C LEU A 704 -13.67 -4.82 -63.00
N GLU A 705 -13.37 -5.23 -61.77
CA GLU A 705 -12.12 -5.95 -61.43
C GLU A 705 -12.06 -7.37 -62.02
N ILE A 706 -13.22 -8.02 -62.25
CA ILE A 706 -13.30 -9.33 -62.92
C ILE A 706 -13.06 -9.21 -64.44
N HIS A 707 -13.38 -8.06 -65.05
CA HIS A 707 -13.23 -7.87 -66.50
C HIS A 707 -11.80 -7.47 -66.93
N ASP A 708 -10.97 -6.96 -66.03
CA ASP A 708 -9.55 -6.59 -66.29
C ASP A 708 -8.57 -7.78 -66.12
N HIS A 709 -9.06 -8.98 -65.78
CA HIS A 709 -8.23 -10.16 -65.49
C HIS A 709 -8.57 -11.44 -66.27
N SER A 710 -9.27 -11.35 -67.40
CA SER A 710 -9.33 -12.46 -68.38
C SER A 710 -8.50 -12.11 -69.62
N PRO A 711 -7.59 -13.00 -70.08
CA PRO A 711 -6.57 -12.70 -71.10
C PRO A 711 -7.12 -12.33 -72.48
#